data_AF-A0A2H0PE68-F1
#
_entry.id   AF-A0A2H0PE68-F1
#
_cell.length_a   1.000
_cell.length_b   1.000
_cell.length_c   1.000
_cell.angle_alpha   90.00
_cell.angle_beta   90.00
_cell.angle_gamma   90.00
#
_symmetry.space_group_name_H-M   'P 1'
#
loop_
_entity.id
_entity.type
_entity.pdbx_description
1 polymer ?
#
loop_
_entity_poly.entity_id
_entity_poly.type
_entity_poly.pdbx_seq_one_letter_code
_entity_poly.pdbx_strand_id
1 'polypeptide(L)'
;MEKTLSSGKKQPLPDQVVVLSSIDWDTAWQRHQIFAAAFAREGREVFFVENTGFRNPAWKDISRLGRRLWNLVFPSDAAGSNRSPEGVNILSPRVLPPTWTLFRFLNTHAFIPALRRELARKGLRPGASYLVYVPTTTTIALTRTLKPRVVLYDCASNFRAHPQAPDDFAALERELLSLTDQVVCDSDFLFEQKRTEHPRVEKIHQGVPEEFFHVPPPRGTWDDFCYYGTWSHDLDAGFVDALATAGFKTAVRGFTKTGAPALRPEVRRNAPIAREELADSLAPFEGLMLPYRLNPFLMGVVPAKIYEYLATGRPVLATPLPSLKALEGLIYIGATPEDWVKIARGLPKTETTELRRARIAMARAHSATIEFGRLKACLEEASRLREKLAMRPGSDAVILSPISWHRAPEPRRREAAAWAATGRRVFFVELGGERGFLRRLGRALFGPKTAGIAALPPGVDLVASLFLPATHRLWRETNATLLAPRLLDLLHDRGLDASCVAILTGHSPHTEAILKQLKPTLTLTSEGAVENSEALLSRANRTPEGEAAPSDSGRTALPAFLSGLGWIGILYGLAKASTLLTQIGAGRWLGPEEYGRANLVLAGAAYLQIAPMLGFPTAMGKFLAAETDERRRARFVSTALTAFAIWTMLCLPVIGVAHNALAHALNFPDSLFIPSLVLATANAMYVVVASPLLGLRRFAHRGLVEAVYGLTAPIALLSAGLILGPNHLALISALSAGFIFGSLYALWCQRRYLIPSFEPKILKIVGRYAAVASLNLLAIACVLAPARFILHTSRGVEEVGLFSAYFTATIQVALALLYMLQSVIVPMASDARGQRETWNLVRRWAAPALAGAWIFFLSGLLAALAVFGRRYPMRWDWLIAFSTSAVLVLAHGTLSAL
;
A
#
# COMPACT_ATOMS: atom_id res chain seq x y z
N MET A 1 41.49 25.31 -47.50
CA MET A 1 41.48 25.76 -46.09
C MET A 1 40.72 27.06 -46.04
N GLU A 2 39.43 26.99 -45.73
CA GLU A 2 38.62 28.19 -45.54
C GLU A 2 37.56 27.92 -44.48
N LYS A 3 37.50 28.83 -43.51
CA LYS A 3 36.59 28.81 -42.37
C LYS A 3 35.15 28.94 -42.87
N THR A 4 34.29 27.99 -42.53
CA THR A 4 32.87 28.29 -42.33
C THR A 4 32.57 28.18 -40.84
N LEU A 5 32.63 29.33 -40.18
CA LEU A 5 32.01 29.59 -38.89
C LEU A 5 30.50 29.36 -39.02
N SER A 6 30.06 28.11 -38.85
CA SER A 6 28.69 27.80 -38.48
C SER A 6 28.53 28.16 -37.00
N SER A 7 27.99 29.36 -36.75
CA SER A 7 27.54 29.77 -35.42
C SER A 7 26.67 28.66 -34.83
N GLY A 8 27.14 28.00 -33.77
CA GLY A 8 26.41 26.95 -33.07
C GLY A 8 25.13 27.51 -32.45
N LYS A 9 24.02 27.50 -33.22
CA LYS A 9 22.68 27.58 -32.66
C LYS A 9 22.50 26.32 -31.82
N LYS A 10 22.73 26.41 -30.50
CA LYS A 10 22.32 25.37 -29.54
C LYS A 10 20.87 25.03 -29.85
N GLN A 11 20.59 23.77 -30.17
CA GLN A 11 19.21 23.33 -30.36
C GLN A 11 18.40 23.65 -29.08
N PRO A 12 17.16 24.18 -29.22
CA PRO A 12 16.39 24.67 -28.08
C PRO A 12 15.93 23.55 -27.13
N LEU A 13 15.92 22.29 -27.58
CA LEU A 13 15.57 21.12 -26.78
C LEU A 13 16.61 19.99 -26.94
N PRO A 14 16.90 19.22 -25.87
CA PRO A 14 17.70 17.99 -25.92
C PRO A 14 17.24 16.99 -27.00
N ASP A 15 18.19 16.31 -27.61
CA ASP A 15 17.95 15.24 -28.60
C ASP A 15 17.15 14.06 -28.03
N GLN A 16 17.13 13.92 -26.70
CA GLN A 16 16.50 12.80 -25.99
C GLN A 16 15.32 13.26 -25.13
N VAL A 17 14.23 12.50 -25.19
CA VAL A 17 13.01 12.71 -24.38
C VAL A 17 12.71 11.45 -23.58
N VAL A 18 12.47 11.60 -22.28
CA VAL A 18 12.03 10.53 -21.39
C VAL A 18 10.59 10.77 -21.01
N VAL A 19 9.71 9.81 -21.31
CA VAL A 19 8.30 9.84 -20.94
C VAL A 19 8.09 8.91 -19.76
N LEU A 20 7.72 9.45 -18.59
CA LEU A 20 7.33 8.69 -17.41
C LEU A 20 5.80 8.56 -17.40
N SER A 21 5.31 7.48 -17.99
CA SER A 21 3.90 7.26 -18.28
C SER A 21 3.11 6.72 -17.08
N SER A 22 1.81 7.02 -17.03
CA SER A 22 0.84 6.40 -16.11
C SER A 22 0.14 5.18 -16.71
N ILE A 23 0.39 4.89 -17.99
CA ILE A 23 -0.19 3.79 -18.76
C ILE A 23 0.90 2.99 -19.49
N ASP A 24 0.58 1.74 -19.81
CA ASP A 24 1.45 0.87 -20.61
C ASP A 24 1.24 1.18 -22.11
N TRP A 25 2.24 0.91 -22.95
CA TRP A 25 2.24 1.30 -24.37
C TRP A 25 1.04 0.69 -25.12
N ASP A 26 0.76 -0.60 -24.88
CA ASP A 26 -0.29 -1.39 -25.54
C ASP A 26 -1.72 -1.11 -25.01
N THR A 27 -1.90 -0.08 -24.18
CA THR A 27 -3.23 0.33 -23.71
C THR A 27 -3.97 1.19 -24.75
N ALA A 28 -5.25 1.48 -24.51
CA ALA A 28 -6.02 2.36 -25.38
C ALA A 28 -5.29 3.68 -25.63
N TRP A 29 -5.13 4.04 -26.91
CA TRP A 29 -4.27 5.13 -27.33
C TRP A 29 -4.70 6.47 -26.75
N GLN A 30 -3.75 7.19 -26.18
CA GLN A 30 -3.97 8.44 -25.46
C GLN A 30 -2.81 9.42 -25.72
N ARG A 31 -2.95 10.62 -25.16
CA ARG A 31 -1.98 11.71 -25.22
C ARG A 31 -0.52 11.31 -24.95
N HIS A 32 -0.28 10.35 -24.06
CA HIS A 32 1.07 9.84 -23.74
C HIS A 32 1.78 9.29 -24.96
N GLN A 33 1.10 8.41 -25.71
CA GLN A 33 1.65 7.80 -26.91
C GLN A 33 1.64 8.77 -28.09
N ILE A 34 0.62 9.63 -28.20
CA ILE A 34 0.55 10.66 -29.25
C ILE A 34 1.79 11.55 -29.21
N PHE A 35 2.14 12.08 -28.04
CA PHE A 35 3.31 12.95 -27.90
C PHE A 35 4.64 12.21 -28.01
N ALA A 36 4.73 11.00 -27.47
CA ALA A 36 5.93 10.17 -27.64
C ALA A 36 6.21 9.89 -29.12
N ALA A 37 5.19 9.51 -29.90
CA ALA A 37 5.32 9.28 -31.34
C ALA A 37 5.63 10.58 -32.10
N ALA A 38 5.01 11.70 -31.74
CA ALA A 38 5.29 12.99 -32.36
C ALA A 38 6.75 13.44 -32.16
N PHE A 39 7.32 13.27 -30.95
CA PHE A 39 8.74 13.53 -30.72
C PHE A 39 9.65 12.61 -31.52
N ALA A 40 9.31 11.33 -31.64
CA ALA A 40 10.09 10.38 -32.43
C ALA A 40 10.07 10.72 -33.93
N ARG A 41 8.92 11.16 -34.47
CA ARG A 41 8.79 11.64 -35.86
C ARG A 41 9.58 12.91 -36.15
N GLU A 42 9.82 13.76 -35.14
CA GLU A 42 10.76 14.89 -35.24
C GLU A 42 12.25 14.46 -35.20
N GLY A 43 12.54 13.16 -35.13
CA GLY A 43 13.90 12.63 -35.09
C GLY A 43 14.54 12.64 -33.70
N ARG A 44 13.75 12.85 -32.63
CA ARG A 44 14.27 12.73 -31.24
C ARG A 44 14.28 11.29 -30.80
N GLU A 45 15.25 10.94 -29.96
CA GLU A 45 15.30 9.62 -29.34
C GLU A 45 14.40 9.60 -28.09
N VAL A 46 13.32 8.83 -28.14
CA VAL A 46 12.30 8.78 -27.10
C VAL A 46 12.42 7.51 -26.27
N PHE A 47 12.49 7.66 -24.94
CA PHE A 47 12.45 6.56 -23.97
C PHE A 47 11.11 6.60 -23.24
N PHE A 48 10.22 5.66 -23.56
CA PHE A 48 8.91 5.54 -22.93
C PHE A 48 8.98 4.54 -21.78
N VAL A 49 8.96 5.06 -20.55
CA VAL A 49 8.90 4.25 -19.33
C VAL A 49 7.44 4.04 -18.98
N GLU A 50 7.00 2.78 -19.06
CA GLU A 50 5.63 2.38 -18.76
C GLU A 50 5.26 2.53 -17.27
N ASN A 51 4.02 2.21 -16.94
CA ASN A 51 3.43 2.51 -15.64
C ASN A 51 4.23 1.92 -14.46
N THR A 52 4.71 2.80 -13.58
CA THR A 52 5.48 2.45 -12.37
C THR A 52 4.60 2.03 -11.17
N GLY A 53 3.29 1.92 -11.37
CA GLY A 53 2.31 1.52 -10.38
C GLY A 53 1.67 2.70 -9.65
N PHE A 54 0.34 2.77 -9.66
CA PHE A 54 -0.43 3.83 -9.01
C PHE A 54 -1.06 3.39 -7.67
N ARG A 55 -1.38 2.10 -7.51
CA ARG A 55 -2.10 1.56 -6.35
C ARG A 55 -1.55 0.22 -5.87
N ASN A 56 -1.94 -0.17 -4.65
CA ASN A 56 -1.71 -1.51 -4.13
C ASN A 56 -2.51 -2.56 -4.94
N PRO A 57 -1.91 -3.72 -5.27
CA PRO A 57 -2.64 -4.85 -5.84
C PRO A 57 -3.65 -5.38 -4.82
N ALA A 58 -4.89 -5.60 -5.25
CA ALA A 58 -5.89 -6.32 -4.46
C ALA A 58 -5.65 -7.83 -4.61
N TRP A 59 -6.26 -8.66 -3.76
CA TRP A 59 -6.16 -10.13 -3.89
C TRP A 59 -6.58 -10.64 -5.28
N LYS A 60 -7.53 -9.98 -5.94
CA LYS A 60 -7.97 -10.29 -7.31
C LYS A 60 -6.91 -9.97 -8.37
N ASP A 61 -5.90 -9.16 -8.03
CA ASP A 61 -4.79 -8.79 -8.92
C ASP A 61 -3.56 -9.70 -8.74
N ILE A 62 -3.60 -10.70 -7.84
CA ILE A 62 -2.46 -11.61 -7.55
C ILE A 62 -2.04 -12.40 -8.78
N SER A 63 -2.95 -12.77 -9.69
CA SER A 63 -2.57 -13.44 -10.95
C SER A 63 -1.78 -12.51 -11.90
N ARG A 64 -2.12 -11.21 -11.95
CA ARG A 64 -1.39 -10.18 -12.70
C ARG A 64 -0.05 -9.85 -12.03
N LEU A 65 -0.03 -9.77 -10.70
CA LEU A 65 1.19 -9.57 -9.92
C LEU A 65 2.11 -10.78 -10.03
N GLY A 66 1.55 -11.98 -10.07
CA GLY A 66 2.23 -13.25 -10.29
C GLY A 66 2.93 -13.27 -11.64
N ARG A 67 2.33 -12.75 -12.71
CA ARG A 67 2.99 -12.61 -14.02
C ARG A 67 4.12 -11.58 -14.01
N ARG A 68 3.95 -10.45 -13.31
CA ARG A 68 5.02 -9.44 -13.12
C ARG A 68 6.17 -9.97 -12.25
N LEU A 69 5.86 -10.68 -11.16
CA LEU A 69 6.83 -11.37 -10.28
C LEU A 69 7.51 -12.54 -10.98
N TRP A 70 6.77 -13.29 -11.79
CA TRP A 70 7.32 -14.35 -12.64
C TRP A 70 8.35 -13.79 -13.62
N ASN A 71 8.04 -12.67 -14.28
CA ASN A 71 8.99 -11.98 -15.16
C ASN A 71 10.15 -11.28 -14.42
N LEU A 72 10.04 -11.08 -13.10
CA LEU A 72 11.15 -10.62 -12.24
C LEU A 72 12.10 -11.77 -11.86
N VAL A 73 11.57 -12.99 -11.68
CA VAL A 73 12.31 -14.18 -11.20
C VAL A 73 12.82 -15.04 -12.36
N PHE A 74 12.04 -15.18 -13.44
CA PHE A 74 12.39 -15.87 -14.67
C PHE A 74 12.45 -14.83 -15.80
N PRO A 75 13.65 -14.28 -16.09
CA PRO A 75 13.81 -13.36 -17.19
C PRO A 75 13.51 -14.12 -18.49
N SER A 76 12.42 -13.76 -19.17
CA SER A 76 12.25 -14.12 -20.57
C SER A 76 13.14 -13.20 -21.41
N ASP A 77 13.91 -13.78 -22.31
CA ASP A 77 14.74 -13.04 -23.28
C ASP A 77 13.92 -12.15 -24.24
N ALA A 78 12.59 -12.22 -24.17
CA ALA A 78 11.65 -11.32 -24.81
C ALA A 78 11.62 -9.88 -24.22
N ALA A 79 12.34 -9.62 -23.12
CA ALA A 79 12.52 -8.26 -22.57
C ALA A 79 13.66 -7.46 -23.24
N GLY A 80 14.16 -7.93 -24.39
CA GLY A 80 14.99 -7.14 -25.30
C GLY A 80 14.14 -6.10 -26.03
N SER A 81 14.58 -4.84 -25.98
CA SER A 81 14.01 -3.66 -26.66
C SER A 81 12.97 -3.92 -27.78
N ASN A 82 11.68 -3.84 -27.46
CA ASN A 82 10.68 -3.59 -28.49
C ASN A 82 10.73 -2.10 -28.80
N ARG A 83 11.44 -1.73 -29.88
CA ARG A 83 11.17 -0.45 -30.55
C ARG A 83 9.74 -0.52 -31.05
N SER A 84 8.95 0.51 -30.76
CA SER A 84 7.62 0.62 -31.37
C SER A 84 7.78 0.82 -32.89
N PRO A 85 6.74 0.54 -33.69
CA PRO A 85 6.71 0.93 -35.11
C PRO A 85 6.95 2.43 -35.32
N GLU A 86 6.69 3.26 -34.30
CA GLU A 86 6.88 4.71 -34.29
C GLU A 86 8.31 5.15 -33.89
N GLY A 87 9.25 4.21 -33.74
CA GLY A 87 10.64 4.55 -33.39
C GLY A 87 10.87 4.90 -31.92
N VAL A 88 9.93 4.56 -31.03
CA VAL A 88 10.02 4.83 -29.58
C VAL A 88 10.66 3.65 -28.86
N ASN A 89 11.63 3.91 -27.97
CA ASN A 89 12.21 2.88 -27.11
C ASN A 89 11.30 2.62 -25.91
N ILE A 90 10.59 1.50 -25.89
CA ILE A 90 9.68 1.13 -24.79
C ILE A 90 10.46 0.41 -23.68
N LEU A 91 10.22 0.80 -22.43
CA LEU A 91 10.74 0.16 -21.23
C LEU A 91 9.63 -0.14 -20.22
N SER A 92 9.43 -1.42 -19.91
CA SER A 92 8.57 -1.88 -18.82
C SER A 92 9.36 -1.92 -17.51
N PRO A 93 9.19 -0.96 -16.58
CA PRO A 93 10.05 -0.88 -15.41
C PRO A 93 9.80 -2.04 -14.44
N ARG A 94 10.88 -2.71 -14.04
CA ARG A 94 10.89 -3.77 -13.03
C ARG A 94 10.83 -3.18 -11.61
N VAL A 95 9.74 -2.48 -11.28
CA VAL A 95 9.52 -1.82 -9.99
C VAL A 95 8.32 -2.42 -9.26
N LEU A 96 8.35 -2.39 -7.93
CA LEU A 96 7.20 -2.73 -7.09
C LEU A 96 6.24 -1.55 -6.98
N PRO A 97 4.96 -1.78 -6.64
CA PRO A 97 4.01 -0.70 -6.39
C PRO A 97 4.55 0.30 -5.34
N PRO A 98 4.58 1.62 -5.62
CA PRO A 98 5.22 2.65 -4.78
C PRO A 98 4.39 3.06 -3.56
N THR A 99 3.72 2.09 -2.93
CA THR A 99 2.67 2.31 -1.94
C THR A 99 3.11 1.90 -0.53
N TRP A 100 3.54 0.65 -0.32
CA TRP A 100 4.03 0.23 1.00
C TRP A 100 5.45 0.69 1.29
N THR A 101 5.75 0.94 2.57
CA THR A 101 7.06 1.42 3.02
C THR A 101 8.20 0.49 2.58
N LEU A 102 8.00 -0.83 2.65
CA LEU A 102 8.99 -1.81 2.18
C LEU A 102 9.18 -1.75 0.66
N PHE A 103 8.09 -1.64 -0.11
CA PHE A 103 8.18 -1.55 -1.57
C PHE A 103 8.86 -0.26 -2.01
N ARG A 104 8.54 0.86 -1.35
CA ARG A 104 9.23 2.14 -1.55
C ARG A 104 10.71 2.04 -1.22
N PHE A 105 11.07 1.35 -0.14
CA PHE A 105 12.47 1.10 0.22
C PHE A 105 13.20 0.27 -0.85
N LEU A 106 12.62 -0.85 -1.29
CA LEU A 106 13.18 -1.71 -2.35
C LEU A 106 13.26 -0.99 -3.70
N ASN A 107 12.24 -0.21 -4.07
CA ASN A 107 12.28 0.64 -5.25
C ASN A 107 13.44 1.63 -5.18
N THR A 108 13.56 2.35 -4.07
CA THR A 108 14.59 3.39 -3.90
C THR A 108 16.00 2.83 -3.94
N HIS A 109 16.24 1.69 -3.27
CA HIS A 109 17.59 1.17 -3.07
C HIS A 109 18.02 0.09 -4.08
N ALA A 110 17.10 -0.63 -4.72
CA ALA A 110 17.43 -1.71 -5.64
C ALA A 110 16.92 -1.46 -7.06
N PHE A 111 15.62 -1.24 -7.23
CA PHE A 111 15.00 -1.25 -8.56
C PHE A 111 15.24 0.04 -9.37
N ILE A 112 15.22 1.21 -8.73
CA ILE A 112 15.51 2.48 -9.41
C ILE A 112 16.97 2.55 -9.90
N PRO A 113 17.99 2.18 -9.09
CA PRO A 113 19.37 2.06 -9.58
C PRO A 113 19.54 1.05 -10.72
N ALA A 114 18.76 -0.03 -10.75
CA ALA A 114 18.75 -0.99 -11.85
C ALA A 114 18.14 -0.40 -13.13
N LEU A 115 16.97 0.25 -13.02
CA LEU A 115 16.29 0.92 -14.14
C LEU A 115 17.16 2.04 -14.73
N ARG A 116 17.83 2.83 -13.90
CA ARG A 116 18.79 3.84 -14.36
C ARG A 116 19.92 3.22 -15.19
N ARG A 117 20.49 2.10 -14.74
CA ARG A 117 21.54 1.39 -15.49
C ARG A 117 21.03 0.84 -16.81
N GLU A 118 19.78 0.39 -16.86
CA GLU A 118 19.15 -0.08 -18.08
C GLU A 118 18.91 1.05 -19.09
N LEU A 119 18.37 2.18 -18.64
CA LEU A 119 18.21 3.38 -19.47
C LEU A 119 19.55 3.86 -20.03
N ALA A 120 20.59 3.91 -19.19
CA ALA A 120 21.94 4.27 -19.63
C ALA A 120 22.51 3.27 -20.66
N ARG A 121 22.31 1.96 -20.47
CA ARG A 121 22.72 0.93 -21.44
C ARG A 121 22.01 1.07 -22.78
N LYS A 122 20.77 1.54 -22.79
CA LYS A 122 20.01 1.83 -24.01
C LYS A 122 20.35 3.19 -24.64
N GLY A 123 21.31 3.92 -24.08
CA GLY A 123 21.83 5.16 -24.67
C GLY A 123 21.33 6.46 -24.04
N LEU A 124 20.52 6.41 -22.97
CA LEU A 124 20.06 7.64 -22.28
C LEU A 124 21.25 8.40 -21.68
N ARG A 125 21.39 9.67 -22.06
CA ARG A 125 22.43 10.59 -21.60
C ARG A 125 21.86 11.55 -20.54
N PRO A 126 22.71 12.08 -19.64
CA PRO A 126 22.30 13.16 -18.73
C PRO A 126 21.79 14.37 -19.51
N GLY A 127 20.78 15.07 -18.99
CA GLY A 127 20.28 16.30 -19.60
C GLY A 127 19.19 16.11 -20.67
N ALA A 128 18.50 14.97 -20.70
CA ALA A 128 17.29 14.77 -21.51
C ALA A 128 16.09 15.59 -20.98
N SER A 129 15.08 15.78 -21.83
CA SER A 129 13.78 16.38 -21.47
C SER A 129 12.85 15.34 -20.85
N TYR A 130 12.17 15.67 -19.76
CA TYR A 130 11.32 14.72 -19.05
C TYR A 130 9.86 15.14 -19.13
N LEU A 131 9.02 14.24 -19.65
CA LEU A 131 7.58 14.36 -19.69
C LEU A 131 6.99 13.41 -18.64
N VAL A 132 6.42 13.97 -17.57
CA VAL A 132 5.98 13.21 -16.41
C VAL A 132 4.47 13.26 -16.32
N TYR A 133 3.81 12.11 -16.14
CA TYR A 133 2.33 12.05 -16.06
C TYR A 133 1.77 11.67 -14.70
N VAL A 134 2.56 11.02 -13.83
CA VAL A 134 2.07 10.51 -12.55
C VAL A 134 3.02 10.79 -11.39
N PRO A 135 2.57 11.47 -10.31
CA PRO A 135 3.39 11.74 -9.14
C PRO A 135 3.40 10.53 -8.20
N THR A 136 4.37 9.64 -8.41
CA THR A 136 4.67 8.54 -7.47
C THR A 136 6.04 8.74 -6.84
N THR A 137 6.30 8.05 -5.73
CA THR A 137 7.66 8.04 -5.12
C THR A 137 8.71 7.55 -6.12
N THR A 138 8.37 6.59 -6.99
CA THR A 138 9.25 6.10 -8.05
C THR A 138 9.56 7.19 -9.08
N THR A 139 8.53 7.89 -9.57
CA THR A 139 8.68 8.97 -10.55
C THR A 139 9.55 10.10 -10.00
N ILE A 140 9.28 10.54 -8.77
CA ILE A 140 10.04 11.61 -8.09
C ILE A 140 11.51 11.22 -7.93
N ALA A 141 11.76 9.97 -7.52
CA ALA A 141 13.13 9.46 -7.37
C ALA A 141 13.85 9.34 -8.72
N LEU A 142 13.17 8.95 -9.80
CA LEU A 142 13.73 8.96 -11.16
C LEU A 142 14.08 10.38 -11.61
N THR A 143 13.15 11.34 -11.45
CA THR A 143 13.38 12.75 -11.79
C THR A 143 14.61 13.31 -11.05
N ARG A 144 14.80 12.98 -9.77
CA ARG A 144 15.98 13.42 -9.00
C ARG A 144 17.28 12.75 -9.43
N THR A 145 17.24 11.45 -9.70
CA THR A 145 18.46 10.66 -9.95
C THR A 145 18.98 10.80 -11.38
N LEU A 146 18.09 11.02 -12.35
CA LEU A 146 18.46 11.10 -13.77
C LEU A 146 18.84 12.51 -14.23
N LYS A 147 18.70 13.53 -13.37
CA LYS A 147 19.14 14.92 -13.60
C LYS A 147 18.69 15.47 -14.98
N PRO A 148 17.38 15.60 -15.19
CA PRO A 148 16.81 16.16 -16.42
C PRO A 148 17.27 17.60 -16.65
N ARG A 149 17.40 18.00 -17.93
CA ARG A 149 17.64 19.41 -18.29
C ARG A 149 16.38 20.25 -18.10
N VAL A 150 15.23 19.66 -18.40
CA VAL A 150 13.91 20.28 -18.24
C VAL A 150 12.89 19.20 -17.85
N VAL A 151 11.96 19.55 -16.96
CA VAL A 151 10.87 18.68 -16.49
C VAL A 151 9.54 19.35 -16.77
N LEU A 152 8.70 18.69 -17.56
CA LEU A 152 7.31 19.07 -17.76
C LEU A 152 6.39 18.04 -17.10
N TYR A 153 5.49 18.51 -16.24
CA TYR A 153 4.47 17.67 -15.62
C TYR A 153 3.13 17.86 -16.34
N ASP A 154 2.66 16.80 -17.01
CA ASP A 154 1.39 16.77 -17.74
C ASP A 154 0.31 16.17 -16.82
N CYS A 155 -0.44 17.06 -16.16
CA CYS A 155 -1.52 16.73 -15.24
C CYS A 155 -2.84 16.60 -16.02
N ALA A 156 -3.09 15.41 -16.57
CA ALA A 156 -4.29 15.10 -17.35
C ALA A 156 -5.37 14.32 -16.56
N SER A 157 -5.25 14.24 -15.23
CA SER A 157 -6.19 13.50 -14.38
C SER A 157 -6.22 14.05 -12.96
N ASN A 158 -7.41 14.12 -12.36
CA ASN A 158 -7.58 14.53 -10.97
C ASN A 158 -7.21 13.41 -10.00
N PHE A 159 -5.93 13.04 -9.98
CA PHE A 159 -5.46 11.92 -9.18
C PHE A 159 -5.69 12.12 -7.67
N ARG A 160 -5.74 13.37 -7.16
CA ARG A 160 -6.07 13.67 -5.76
C ARG A 160 -7.44 13.15 -5.33
N ALA A 161 -8.40 13.11 -6.25
CA ALA A 161 -9.75 12.62 -6.00
C ALA A 161 -9.97 11.18 -6.51
N HIS A 162 -8.92 10.51 -6.99
CA HIS A 162 -9.05 9.14 -7.47
C HIS A 162 -9.44 8.20 -6.30
N PRO A 163 -10.46 7.34 -6.43
CA PRO A 163 -10.97 6.51 -5.32
C PRO A 163 -9.94 5.57 -4.68
N GLN A 164 -8.84 5.32 -5.40
CA GLN A 164 -7.75 4.43 -4.99
C GLN A 164 -6.41 5.18 -4.80
N ALA A 165 -6.42 6.50 -4.74
CA ALA A 165 -5.21 7.28 -4.47
C ALA A 165 -4.68 6.99 -3.05
N PRO A 166 -3.36 6.85 -2.86
CA PRO A 166 -2.77 6.79 -1.53
C PRO A 166 -3.02 8.08 -0.73
N ASP A 167 -3.11 7.98 0.60
CA ASP A 167 -3.35 9.14 1.50
C ASP A 167 -2.28 10.24 1.37
N ASP A 168 -1.05 9.87 1.01
CA ASP A 168 0.07 10.79 0.85
C ASP A 168 0.23 11.33 -0.57
N PHE A 169 -0.68 11.01 -1.49
CA PHE A 169 -0.58 11.39 -2.89
C PHE A 169 -0.51 12.92 -3.10
N ALA A 170 -1.29 13.69 -2.35
CA ALA A 170 -1.24 15.15 -2.41
C ALA A 170 0.14 15.71 -1.99
N ALA A 171 0.86 15.02 -1.09
CA ALA A 171 2.21 15.40 -0.73
C ALA A 171 3.22 15.04 -1.84
N LEU A 172 3.06 13.87 -2.47
CA LEU A 172 3.89 13.45 -3.61
C LEU A 172 3.71 14.37 -4.82
N GLU A 173 2.48 14.78 -5.12
CA GLU A 173 2.23 15.71 -6.21
C GLU A 173 2.84 17.08 -5.95
N ARG A 174 2.71 17.62 -4.73
CA ARG A 174 3.41 18.86 -4.33
C ARG A 174 4.92 18.74 -4.45
N GLU A 175 5.48 17.59 -4.11
CA GLU A 175 6.90 17.32 -4.29
C GLU A 175 7.29 17.26 -5.77
N LEU A 176 6.50 16.63 -6.63
CA LEU A 176 6.73 16.64 -8.08
C LEU A 176 6.65 18.05 -8.65
N LEU A 177 5.63 18.84 -8.29
CA LEU A 177 5.46 20.23 -8.72
C LEU A 177 6.70 21.08 -8.37
N SER A 178 7.35 20.83 -7.23
CA SER A 178 8.59 21.53 -6.85
C SER A 178 9.82 21.17 -7.70
N LEU A 179 9.76 20.06 -8.44
CA LEU A 179 10.81 19.59 -9.35
C LEU A 179 10.51 19.91 -10.82
N THR A 180 9.34 20.48 -11.09
CA THR A 180 8.82 20.74 -12.42
C THR A 180 9.18 22.15 -12.87
N ASP A 181 9.56 22.30 -14.13
CA ASP A 181 9.83 23.61 -14.75
C ASP A 181 8.59 24.20 -15.43
N GLN A 182 7.71 23.32 -15.92
CA GLN A 182 6.45 23.66 -16.60
C GLN A 182 5.35 22.65 -16.28
N VAL A 183 4.17 23.12 -15.91
CA VAL A 183 3.00 22.27 -15.75
C VAL A 183 2.08 22.46 -16.94
N VAL A 184 1.51 21.35 -17.40
CA VAL A 184 0.47 21.34 -18.43
C VAL A 184 -0.75 20.64 -17.87
N CYS A 185 -1.94 21.16 -18.18
CA CYS A 185 -3.22 20.57 -17.83
C CYS A 185 -4.12 20.54 -19.06
N ASP A 186 -5.07 19.61 -19.10
CA ASP A 186 -6.04 19.50 -20.20
C ASP A 186 -7.41 20.10 -19.87
N SER A 187 -7.77 20.21 -18.59
CA SER A 187 -9.04 20.78 -18.13
C SER A 187 -8.88 22.11 -17.39
N ASP A 188 -9.91 22.96 -17.47
CA ASP A 188 -9.99 24.21 -16.71
C ASP A 188 -9.93 23.95 -15.20
N PHE A 189 -10.56 22.88 -14.72
CA PHE A 189 -10.53 22.49 -13.31
C PHE A 189 -9.10 22.25 -12.81
N LEU A 190 -8.30 21.48 -13.56
CA LEU A 190 -6.91 21.20 -13.19
C LEU A 190 -6.03 22.43 -13.36
N PHE A 191 -6.23 23.23 -14.39
CA PHE A 191 -5.52 24.49 -14.60
C PHE A 191 -5.71 25.44 -13.40
N GLU A 192 -6.95 25.65 -12.99
CA GLU A 192 -7.30 26.48 -11.83
C GLU A 192 -6.70 25.96 -10.54
N GLN A 193 -6.69 24.64 -10.35
CA GLN A 193 -6.03 24.03 -9.19
C GLN A 193 -4.51 24.24 -9.24
N LYS A 194 -3.84 23.93 -10.36
CA LYS A 194 -2.38 23.93 -10.45
C LYS A 194 -1.78 25.33 -10.49
N ARG A 195 -2.45 26.34 -11.05
CA ARG A 195 -1.93 27.71 -11.09
C ARG A 195 -1.79 28.35 -9.72
N THR A 196 -2.50 27.83 -8.71
CA THR A 196 -2.32 28.24 -7.31
C THR A 196 -1.08 27.61 -6.65
N GLU A 197 -0.55 26.53 -7.22
CA GLU A 197 0.56 25.73 -6.67
C GLU A 197 1.85 25.85 -7.48
N HIS A 198 1.78 26.29 -8.75
CA HIS A 198 2.92 26.44 -9.64
C HIS A 198 2.77 27.71 -10.50
N PRO A 199 3.84 28.51 -10.68
CA PRO A 199 3.77 29.79 -11.38
C PRO A 199 3.63 29.67 -12.90
N ARG A 200 3.94 28.49 -13.48
CA ARG A 200 3.86 28.23 -14.92
C ARG A 200 2.97 27.05 -15.21
N VAL A 201 1.74 27.33 -15.61
CA VAL A 201 0.73 26.32 -15.93
C VAL A 201 0.12 26.73 -17.26
N GLU A 202 0.06 25.79 -18.19
CA GLU A 202 -0.51 26.01 -19.53
C GLU A 202 -1.59 24.97 -19.83
N LYS A 203 -2.58 25.36 -20.64
CA LYS A 203 -3.64 24.44 -21.08
C LYS A 203 -3.30 23.87 -22.44
N ILE A 204 -3.20 22.54 -22.52
CA ILE A 204 -2.93 21.82 -23.76
C ILE A 204 -3.83 20.60 -23.82
N HIS A 205 -4.60 20.48 -24.88
CA HIS A 205 -5.62 19.46 -25.06
C HIS A 205 -5.08 18.25 -25.83
N GLN A 206 -5.78 17.11 -25.81
CA GLN A 206 -5.25 15.83 -26.31
C GLN A 206 -4.77 15.85 -27.77
N GLY A 207 -5.37 16.69 -28.61
CA GLY A 207 -5.06 16.74 -30.03
C GLY A 207 -5.83 15.69 -30.82
N VAL A 208 -6.49 16.08 -31.92
CA VAL A 208 -7.18 15.13 -32.80
C VAL A 208 -6.27 14.63 -33.92
N PRO A 209 -6.20 13.30 -34.17
CA PRO A 209 -5.50 12.74 -35.32
C PRO A 209 -6.15 13.12 -36.66
N GLU A 210 -5.37 13.19 -37.73
CA GLU A 210 -5.83 13.68 -39.04
C GLU A 210 -6.94 12.80 -39.64
N GLU A 211 -6.87 11.48 -39.41
CA GLU A 211 -7.82 10.49 -39.92
C GLU A 211 -9.29 10.78 -39.55
N PHE A 212 -9.54 11.44 -38.40
CA PHE A 212 -10.89 11.77 -37.97
C PHE A 212 -11.55 12.91 -38.77
N PHE A 213 -10.76 13.71 -39.50
CA PHE A 213 -11.31 14.75 -40.38
C PHE A 213 -11.79 14.20 -41.73
N HIS A 214 -11.46 12.95 -42.06
CA HIS A 214 -11.85 12.30 -43.31
C HIS A 214 -13.11 11.45 -43.18
N VAL A 215 -13.68 11.34 -41.98
CA VAL A 215 -14.92 10.59 -41.75
C VAL A 215 -16.07 11.20 -42.58
N PRO A 216 -16.82 10.39 -43.34
CA PRO A 216 -17.94 10.89 -44.12
C PRO A 216 -18.98 11.66 -43.28
N PRO A 217 -19.70 12.63 -43.88
CA PRO A 217 -20.83 13.30 -43.24
C PRO A 217 -21.84 12.34 -42.61
N PRO A 218 -22.52 12.73 -41.50
CA PRO A 218 -23.75 12.04 -41.12
C PRO A 218 -24.80 12.18 -42.23
N ARG A 219 -25.71 11.20 -42.35
CA ARG A 219 -26.74 11.17 -43.41
C ARG A 219 -27.93 12.08 -43.08
N GLY A 220 -28.06 12.47 -41.82
CA GLY A 220 -29.13 13.36 -41.35
C GLY A 220 -30.39 12.63 -40.89
N THR A 221 -30.31 11.31 -40.65
CA THR A 221 -31.43 10.53 -40.09
C THR A 221 -31.54 10.67 -38.57
N TRP A 222 -30.42 10.97 -37.89
CA TRP A 222 -30.33 11.20 -36.44
C TRP A 222 -30.92 10.06 -35.58
N ASP A 223 -30.91 8.83 -36.10
CA ASP A 223 -31.52 7.66 -35.48
C ASP A 223 -30.50 6.71 -34.82
N ASP A 224 -29.20 6.88 -35.08
CA ASP A 224 -28.14 5.95 -34.66
C ASP A 224 -26.99 6.62 -33.89
N PHE A 225 -26.77 6.19 -32.64
CA PHE A 225 -25.81 6.78 -31.71
C PHE A 225 -24.75 5.79 -31.24
N CYS A 226 -23.50 6.25 -31.14
CA CYS A 226 -22.37 5.40 -30.72
C CYS A 226 -21.54 6.01 -29.58
N TYR A 227 -21.22 5.18 -28.58
CA TYR A 227 -20.06 5.40 -27.72
C TYR A 227 -18.95 4.44 -28.15
N TYR A 228 -17.73 4.94 -28.35
CA TYR A 228 -16.55 4.08 -28.51
C TYR A 228 -15.53 4.29 -27.38
N GLY A 229 -14.83 3.21 -27.03
CA GLY A 229 -13.82 3.18 -25.98
C GLY A 229 -14.08 2.11 -24.93
N THR A 230 -13.35 2.18 -23.82
CA THR A 230 -13.53 1.23 -22.73
C THR A 230 -14.83 1.49 -21.98
N TRP A 231 -15.73 0.50 -21.94
CA TRP A 231 -16.94 0.51 -21.12
C TRP A 231 -16.58 0.16 -19.67
N SER A 232 -16.86 1.05 -18.72
CA SER A 232 -16.41 0.93 -17.33
C SER A 232 -17.39 1.54 -16.32
N HIS A 233 -17.10 1.39 -15.03
CA HIS A 233 -17.91 1.95 -13.94
C HIS A 233 -17.96 3.48 -13.89
N ASP A 234 -17.09 4.16 -14.66
CA ASP A 234 -17.08 5.60 -14.83
C ASP A 234 -18.17 6.10 -15.79
N LEU A 235 -18.81 5.19 -16.52
CA LEU A 235 -19.89 5.49 -17.46
C LEU A 235 -21.24 5.10 -16.85
N ASP A 236 -22.28 5.76 -17.33
CA ASP A 236 -23.65 5.55 -16.89
C ASP A 236 -24.48 4.90 -18.01
N ALA A 237 -24.91 3.66 -17.77
CA ALA A 237 -25.76 2.93 -18.71
C ALA A 237 -27.14 3.59 -18.89
N GLY A 238 -27.65 4.31 -17.88
CA GLY A 238 -29.00 4.87 -17.91
C GLY A 238 -29.24 5.82 -19.08
N PHE A 239 -28.23 6.61 -19.46
CA PHE A 239 -28.31 7.52 -20.61
C PHE A 239 -28.39 6.76 -21.95
N VAL A 240 -27.60 5.71 -22.10
CA VAL A 240 -27.60 4.86 -23.32
C VAL A 240 -28.89 4.06 -23.40
N ASP A 241 -29.32 3.49 -22.28
CA ASP A 241 -30.53 2.68 -22.16
C ASP A 241 -31.79 3.52 -22.41
N ALA A 242 -31.82 4.79 -22.01
CA ALA A 242 -32.94 5.70 -22.29
C ALA A 242 -33.11 5.98 -23.79
N LEU A 243 -32.00 6.22 -24.51
CA LEU A 243 -32.04 6.37 -25.97
C LEU A 243 -32.55 5.09 -26.65
N ALA A 244 -32.03 3.93 -26.24
CA ALA A 244 -32.49 2.64 -26.76
C ALA A 244 -33.99 2.42 -26.50
N THR A 245 -34.46 2.72 -25.28
CA THR A 245 -35.88 2.59 -24.89
C THR A 245 -36.78 3.55 -25.69
N ALA A 246 -36.27 4.73 -26.04
CA ALA A 246 -36.99 5.70 -26.84
C ALA A 246 -37.06 5.38 -28.35
N GLY A 247 -36.48 4.25 -28.77
CA GLY A 247 -36.50 3.76 -30.16
C GLY A 247 -35.27 4.12 -30.99
N PHE A 248 -34.25 4.76 -30.40
CA PHE A 248 -33.01 5.07 -31.12
C PHE A 248 -32.10 3.84 -31.18
N LYS A 249 -31.40 3.68 -32.29
CA LYS A 249 -30.33 2.70 -32.44
C LYS A 249 -29.14 3.17 -31.59
N THR A 250 -28.62 2.30 -30.74
CA THR A 250 -27.48 2.62 -29.88
C THR A 250 -26.41 1.54 -29.95
N ALA A 251 -25.15 1.95 -29.94
CA ALA A 251 -24.01 1.05 -29.94
C ALA A 251 -22.96 1.47 -28.90
N VAL A 252 -22.36 0.46 -28.26
CA VAL A 252 -21.17 0.58 -27.42
C VAL A 252 -20.07 -0.28 -28.03
N ARG A 253 -18.99 0.36 -28.48
CA ARG A 253 -17.87 -0.29 -29.17
C ARG A 253 -16.59 -0.22 -28.34
N GLY A 254 -15.99 -1.36 -28.03
CA GLY A 254 -14.69 -1.44 -27.34
C GLY A 254 -14.66 -2.40 -26.15
N PHE A 255 -13.58 -2.37 -25.39
CA PHE A 255 -13.36 -3.28 -24.26
C PHE A 255 -14.34 -3.01 -23.11
N THR A 256 -14.91 -4.05 -22.51
CA THR A 256 -15.72 -3.93 -21.30
C THR A 256 -14.92 -4.37 -20.07
N LYS A 257 -14.76 -3.47 -19.08
CA LYS A 257 -14.11 -3.81 -17.81
C LYS A 257 -15.01 -4.70 -16.95
N THR A 258 -14.40 -5.58 -16.17
CA THR A 258 -15.10 -6.36 -15.15
C THR A 258 -15.80 -5.42 -14.16
N GLY A 259 -17.10 -5.61 -13.93
CA GLY A 259 -17.90 -4.75 -13.05
C GLY A 259 -18.39 -3.44 -13.70
N ALA A 260 -18.26 -3.28 -15.02
CA ALA A 260 -18.95 -2.23 -15.75
C ALA A 260 -20.48 -2.39 -15.64
N PRO A 261 -21.26 -1.30 -15.70
CA PRO A 261 -22.72 -1.39 -15.64
C PRO A 261 -23.26 -2.23 -16.80
N ALA A 262 -24.29 -3.03 -16.51
CA ALA A 262 -24.99 -3.77 -17.52
C ALA A 262 -25.65 -2.80 -18.51
N LEU A 263 -25.66 -3.18 -19.78
CA LEU A 263 -26.39 -2.48 -20.83
C LEU A 263 -27.61 -3.33 -21.16
N ARG A 264 -28.67 -2.68 -21.60
CA ARG A 264 -29.86 -3.37 -22.09
C ARG A 264 -29.57 -4.25 -23.32
N PRO A 265 -30.35 -5.33 -23.56
CA PRO A 265 -30.17 -6.21 -24.72
C PRO A 265 -30.30 -5.50 -26.07
N GLU A 266 -31.09 -4.43 -26.15
CA GLU A 266 -31.32 -3.65 -27.37
C GLU A 266 -30.09 -2.82 -27.77
N VAL A 267 -29.16 -2.55 -26.85
CA VAL A 267 -27.92 -1.82 -27.12
C VAL A 267 -26.92 -2.74 -27.81
N ARG A 268 -26.48 -2.37 -29.02
CA ARG A 268 -25.51 -3.17 -29.78
C ARG A 268 -24.14 -3.11 -29.15
N ARG A 269 -23.55 -4.26 -28.86
CA ARG A 269 -22.18 -4.37 -28.37
C ARG A 269 -21.25 -4.79 -29.51
N ASN A 270 -20.35 -3.89 -29.89
CA ASN A 270 -19.42 -4.14 -30.98
C ASN A 270 -18.04 -4.48 -30.40
N ALA A 271 -17.36 -5.42 -31.05
CA ALA A 271 -16.00 -5.82 -30.66
C ALA A 271 -15.02 -4.62 -30.71
N PRO A 272 -13.94 -4.65 -29.92
CA PRO A 272 -12.83 -3.72 -30.09
C PRO A 272 -12.28 -3.80 -31.52
N ILE A 273 -11.91 -2.65 -32.09
CA ILE A 273 -11.31 -2.54 -33.42
C ILE A 273 -9.92 -1.94 -33.33
N ALA A 274 -9.11 -2.20 -34.36
CA ALA A 274 -7.82 -1.56 -34.53
C ALA A 274 -7.98 -0.03 -34.62
N ARG A 275 -6.96 0.70 -34.19
CA ARG A 275 -7.03 2.16 -34.11
C ARG A 275 -7.17 2.79 -35.49
N GLU A 276 -6.44 2.24 -36.46
CA GLU A 276 -6.34 2.71 -37.83
C GLU A 276 -7.70 2.62 -38.55
N GLU A 277 -8.55 1.69 -38.13
CA GLU A 277 -9.90 1.47 -38.66
C GLU A 277 -10.98 2.27 -37.92
N LEU A 278 -10.61 2.93 -36.81
CA LEU A 278 -11.58 3.54 -35.91
C LEU A 278 -12.37 4.66 -36.60
N ALA A 279 -11.69 5.58 -37.28
CA ALA A 279 -12.33 6.71 -37.96
C ALA A 279 -13.37 6.24 -39.00
N ASP A 280 -12.99 5.33 -39.89
CA ASP A 280 -13.86 4.80 -40.95
C ASP A 280 -15.06 4.05 -40.37
N SER A 281 -14.86 3.33 -39.27
CA SER A 281 -15.95 2.60 -38.60
C SER A 281 -17.06 3.50 -38.04
N LEU A 282 -16.83 4.83 -37.95
CA LEU A 282 -17.81 5.79 -37.45
C LEU A 282 -18.81 6.26 -38.53
N ALA A 283 -18.54 5.97 -39.81
CA ALA A 283 -19.38 6.40 -40.92
C ALA A 283 -20.88 6.07 -40.76
N PRO A 284 -21.28 4.87 -40.26
CA PRO A 284 -22.70 4.51 -40.14
C PRO A 284 -23.49 5.24 -39.06
N PHE A 285 -22.84 5.89 -38.10
CA PHE A 285 -23.51 6.51 -36.96
C PHE A 285 -23.87 7.97 -37.26
N GLU A 286 -25.01 8.42 -36.75
CA GLU A 286 -25.51 9.78 -36.93
C GLU A 286 -25.12 10.70 -35.77
N GLY A 287 -24.98 10.15 -34.56
CA GLY A 287 -24.56 10.87 -33.37
C GLY A 287 -23.59 10.09 -32.50
N LEU A 288 -22.93 10.79 -31.59
CA LEU A 288 -21.94 10.20 -30.69
C LEU A 288 -22.26 10.51 -29.22
N MET A 289 -21.88 9.61 -28.31
CA MET A 289 -22.27 9.66 -26.90
C MET A 289 -21.06 9.75 -25.96
N LEU A 290 -21.18 10.55 -24.89
CA LEU A 290 -20.23 10.64 -23.77
C LEU A 290 -20.97 10.53 -22.42
N PRO A 291 -21.39 9.31 -22.01
CA PRO A 291 -22.24 9.10 -20.84
C PRO A 291 -21.42 8.97 -19.55
N TYR A 292 -20.67 10.00 -19.17
CA TYR A 292 -19.82 9.95 -17.97
C TYR A 292 -20.61 10.17 -16.69
N ARG A 293 -20.29 9.42 -15.64
CA ARG A 293 -20.81 9.70 -14.30
C ARG A 293 -20.21 10.99 -13.74
N LEU A 294 -20.97 11.65 -12.89
CA LEU A 294 -20.46 12.79 -12.12
C LEU A 294 -19.93 12.27 -10.78
N ASN A 295 -18.62 12.34 -10.61
CA ASN A 295 -17.96 12.02 -9.34
C ASN A 295 -16.71 12.91 -9.15
N PRO A 296 -16.18 13.05 -7.93
CA PRO A 296 -15.05 13.94 -7.65
C PRO A 296 -13.81 13.72 -8.53
N PHE A 297 -13.55 12.47 -8.95
CA PHE A 297 -12.44 12.15 -9.85
C PHE A 297 -12.70 12.70 -11.26
N LEU A 298 -13.89 12.48 -11.82
CA LEU A 298 -14.26 12.88 -13.17
C LEU A 298 -14.47 14.39 -13.34
N MET A 299 -14.61 15.15 -12.25
CA MET A 299 -14.70 16.63 -12.31
C MET A 299 -13.52 17.30 -13.01
N GLY A 300 -12.32 16.70 -12.94
CA GLY A 300 -11.12 17.22 -13.59
C GLY A 300 -10.76 16.55 -14.91
N VAL A 301 -11.61 15.66 -15.42
CA VAL A 301 -11.31 14.86 -16.62
C VAL A 301 -11.88 15.54 -17.87
N VAL A 302 -11.08 15.64 -18.92
CA VAL A 302 -11.57 15.88 -20.28
C VAL A 302 -11.75 14.53 -20.96
N PRO A 303 -12.95 14.21 -21.51
CA PRO A 303 -13.11 13.00 -22.30
C PRO A 303 -12.11 12.97 -23.46
N ALA A 304 -11.26 11.94 -23.50
CA ALA A 304 -10.15 11.84 -24.46
C ALA A 304 -10.57 12.03 -25.93
N LYS A 305 -11.80 11.62 -26.24
CA LYS A 305 -12.36 11.54 -27.59
C LYS A 305 -13.14 12.78 -28.00
N ILE A 306 -13.24 13.80 -27.15
CA ILE A 306 -14.13 14.94 -27.44
C ILE A 306 -13.77 15.63 -28.75
N TYR A 307 -12.49 15.87 -29.01
CA TYR A 307 -12.04 16.49 -30.26
C TYR A 307 -12.11 15.54 -31.46
N GLU A 308 -11.91 14.23 -31.25
CA GLU A 308 -12.17 13.20 -32.26
C GLU A 308 -13.64 13.22 -32.69
N TYR A 309 -14.56 13.34 -31.73
CA TYR A 309 -16.00 13.42 -31.99
C TYR A 309 -16.35 14.68 -32.78
N LEU A 310 -15.82 15.84 -32.35
CA LEU A 310 -16.03 17.11 -33.04
C LEU A 310 -15.48 17.11 -34.48
N ALA A 311 -14.34 16.44 -34.73
CA ALA A 311 -13.76 16.31 -36.06
C ALA A 311 -14.67 15.57 -37.04
N THR A 312 -15.48 14.62 -36.56
CA THR A 312 -16.48 13.93 -37.40
C THR A 312 -17.65 14.82 -37.83
N GLY A 313 -17.81 15.99 -37.19
CA GLY A 313 -18.92 16.91 -37.41
C GLY A 313 -20.28 16.44 -36.90
N ARG A 314 -20.37 15.27 -36.25
CA ARG A 314 -21.62 14.68 -35.73
C ARG A 314 -22.09 15.38 -34.44
N PRO A 315 -23.40 15.41 -34.16
CA PRO A 315 -23.92 15.79 -32.86
C PRO A 315 -23.36 14.89 -31.75
N VAL A 316 -22.96 15.50 -30.64
CA VAL A 316 -22.42 14.82 -29.46
C VAL A 316 -23.36 15.02 -28.29
N LEU A 317 -23.91 13.93 -27.75
CA LEU A 317 -24.68 13.91 -26.52
C LEU A 317 -23.75 13.61 -25.36
N ALA A 318 -23.73 14.48 -24.36
CA ALA A 318 -22.84 14.37 -23.22
C ALA A 318 -23.55 14.68 -21.90
N THR A 319 -23.02 14.09 -20.84
CA THR A 319 -23.35 14.45 -19.46
C THR A 319 -22.68 15.79 -19.09
N PRO A 320 -23.17 16.52 -18.07
CA PRO A 320 -22.69 17.87 -17.74
C PRO A 320 -21.35 17.86 -16.98
N LEU A 321 -20.29 17.36 -17.64
CA LEU A 321 -18.93 17.45 -17.12
C LEU A 321 -18.43 18.91 -17.18
N PRO A 322 -17.74 19.42 -16.14
CA PRO A 322 -17.23 20.80 -16.13
C PRO A 322 -16.35 21.13 -17.34
N SER A 323 -15.53 20.18 -17.78
CA SER A 323 -14.63 20.31 -18.93
C SER A 323 -15.33 20.50 -20.27
N LEU A 324 -16.62 20.13 -20.34
CA LEU A 324 -17.41 20.24 -21.56
C LEU A 324 -18.18 21.56 -21.67
N LYS A 325 -18.21 22.36 -20.60
CA LYS A 325 -18.92 23.65 -20.56
C LYS A 325 -18.43 24.63 -21.62
N ALA A 326 -17.12 24.67 -21.88
CA ALA A 326 -16.53 25.52 -22.92
C ALA A 326 -16.96 25.14 -24.35
N LEU A 327 -17.59 23.98 -24.53
CA LEU A 327 -18.10 23.47 -25.80
C LEU A 327 -19.64 23.59 -25.90
N GLU A 328 -20.30 24.25 -24.95
CA GLU A 328 -21.72 24.60 -25.08
C GLU A 328 -21.98 25.33 -26.41
N GLY A 329 -23.07 24.96 -27.07
CA GLY A 329 -23.38 25.42 -28.43
C GLY A 329 -22.72 24.61 -29.54
N LEU A 330 -21.65 23.84 -29.27
CA LEU A 330 -21.10 22.85 -30.21
C LEU A 330 -21.58 21.43 -29.90
N ILE A 331 -21.83 21.10 -28.65
CA ILE A 331 -22.34 19.79 -28.22
C ILE A 331 -23.66 19.94 -27.47
N TYR A 332 -24.36 18.83 -27.27
CA TYR A 332 -25.61 18.78 -26.53
C TYR A 332 -25.39 18.19 -25.14
N ILE A 333 -25.56 19.01 -24.11
CA ILE A 333 -25.39 18.61 -22.71
C ILE A 333 -26.77 18.35 -22.10
N GLY A 334 -26.99 17.13 -21.63
CA GLY A 334 -28.21 16.73 -20.92
C GLY A 334 -27.87 16.19 -19.53
N ALA A 335 -28.57 16.66 -18.50
CA ALA A 335 -28.30 16.31 -17.11
C ALA A 335 -28.95 14.98 -16.71
N THR A 336 -30.05 14.61 -17.38
CA THR A 336 -30.76 13.34 -17.14
C THR A 336 -30.90 12.50 -18.41
N PRO A 337 -31.17 11.18 -18.28
CA PRO A 337 -31.45 10.33 -19.43
C PRO A 337 -32.62 10.82 -20.30
N GLU A 338 -33.63 11.45 -19.70
CA GLU A 338 -34.78 12.03 -20.40
C GLU A 338 -34.37 13.24 -21.25
N ASP A 339 -33.40 14.05 -20.77
CA ASP A 339 -32.84 15.15 -21.56
C ASP A 339 -32.20 14.63 -22.84
N TRP A 340 -31.45 13.52 -22.78
CA TRP A 340 -30.83 12.90 -23.95
C TRP A 340 -31.87 12.47 -24.99
N VAL A 341 -32.98 11.87 -24.55
CA VAL A 341 -34.10 11.51 -25.45
C VAL A 341 -34.73 12.74 -26.07
N LYS A 342 -34.97 13.80 -25.27
CA LYS A 342 -35.53 15.06 -25.77
C LYS A 342 -34.62 15.74 -26.80
N ILE A 343 -33.32 15.77 -26.50
CA ILE A 343 -32.28 16.29 -27.41
C ILE A 343 -32.27 15.49 -28.71
N ALA A 344 -32.17 14.15 -28.63
CA ALA A 344 -32.11 13.28 -29.79
C ALA A 344 -33.33 13.46 -30.73
N ARG A 345 -34.54 13.57 -30.15
CA ARG A 345 -35.77 13.88 -30.92
C ARG A 345 -35.78 15.28 -31.54
N GLY A 346 -35.04 16.22 -30.96
CA GLY A 346 -34.92 17.60 -31.44
C GLY A 346 -33.83 17.83 -32.48
N LEU A 347 -32.91 16.88 -32.69
CA LEU A 347 -31.80 16.99 -33.65
C LEU A 347 -32.23 17.36 -35.07
N PRO A 348 -33.33 16.81 -35.65
CA PRO A 348 -33.78 17.21 -36.99
C PRO A 348 -34.04 18.72 -37.16
N LYS A 349 -34.33 19.44 -36.07
CA LYS A 349 -34.60 20.89 -36.09
C LYS A 349 -33.42 21.74 -35.65
N THR A 350 -32.57 21.19 -34.78
CA THR A 350 -31.49 21.92 -34.11
C THR A 350 -30.16 21.76 -34.84
N GLU A 351 -29.96 20.65 -35.54
CA GLU A 351 -28.71 20.35 -36.21
C GLU A 351 -28.61 21.05 -37.56
N THR A 352 -27.53 21.79 -37.78
CA THR A 352 -27.33 22.62 -38.98
C THR A 352 -25.94 22.42 -39.58
N THR A 353 -25.81 22.77 -40.86
CA THR A 353 -24.52 22.73 -41.57
C THR A 353 -23.51 23.69 -40.93
N GLU A 354 -23.97 24.80 -40.35
CA GLU A 354 -23.17 25.79 -39.63
C GLU A 354 -22.60 25.19 -38.33
N LEU A 355 -23.42 24.53 -37.53
CA LEU A 355 -22.97 23.85 -36.30
C LEU A 355 -21.96 22.75 -36.62
N ARG A 356 -22.23 21.94 -37.64
CA ARG A 356 -21.28 20.95 -38.14
C ARG A 356 -19.94 21.56 -38.53
N ARG A 357 -19.94 22.64 -39.31
CA ARG A 357 -18.72 23.37 -39.70
C ARG A 357 -17.99 23.93 -38.47
N ALA A 358 -18.71 24.45 -37.49
CA ALA A 358 -18.15 24.97 -36.25
C ALA A 358 -17.48 23.87 -35.40
N ARG A 359 -18.08 22.67 -35.31
CA ARG A 359 -17.44 21.51 -34.63
C ARG A 359 -16.12 21.12 -35.29
N ILE A 360 -16.11 21.01 -36.61
CA ILE A 360 -14.90 20.65 -37.37
C ILE A 360 -13.83 21.73 -37.21
N ALA A 361 -14.20 23.01 -37.26
CA ALA A 361 -13.28 24.12 -37.05
C ALA A 361 -12.68 24.11 -35.63
N MET A 362 -13.49 23.85 -34.61
CA MET A 362 -13.02 23.67 -33.23
C MET A 362 -12.03 22.51 -33.13
N ALA A 363 -12.35 21.35 -33.71
CA ALA A 363 -11.44 20.22 -33.73
C ALA A 363 -10.12 20.52 -34.46
N ARG A 364 -10.17 21.23 -35.60
CA ARG A 364 -8.96 21.66 -36.34
C ARG A 364 -8.05 22.57 -35.52
N ALA A 365 -8.62 23.47 -34.71
CA ALA A 365 -7.86 24.33 -33.81
C ALA A 365 -7.13 23.56 -32.68
N HIS A 366 -7.52 22.30 -32.48
CA HIS A 366 -6.96 21.35 -31.52
C HIS A 366 -6.48 20.08 -32.22
N SER A 367 -5.89 20.18 -33.43
CA SER A 367 -5.25 19.04 -34.09
C SER A 367 -4.03 18.56 -33.31
N ALA A 368 -3.68 17.27 -33.46
CA ALA A 368 -2.52 16.69 -32.79
C ALA A 368 -1.23 17.49 -33.08
N THR A 369 -1.07 17.98 -34.31
CA THR A 369 0.06 18.82 -34.72
C THR A 369 0.11 20.15 -33.97
N ILE A 370 -1.03 20.82 -33.80
CA ILE A 370 -1.11 22.11 -33.08
C ILE A 370 -0.83 21.91 -31.59
N GLU A 371 -1.46 20.93 -30.96
CA GLU A 371 -1.29 20.66 -29.52
C GLU A 371 0.13 20.19 -29.20
N PHE A 372 0.74 19.38 -30.07
CA PHE A 372 2.15 19.02 -29.96
C PHE A 372 3.07 20.25 -30.13
N GLY A 373 2.76 21.15 -31.06
CA GLY A 373 3.48 22.42 -31.21
C GLY A 373 3.43 23.28 -29.96
N ARG A 374 2.26 23.38 -29.30
CA ARG A 374 2.10 24.06 -28.00
C ARG A 374 2.92 23.41 -26.90
N LEU A 375 2.89 22.08 -26.81
CA LEU A 375 3.68 21.32 -25.83
C LEU A 375 5.18 21.57 -26.02
N LYS A 376 5.65 21.49 -27.27
CA LYS A 376 7.04 21.75 -27.63
C LYS A 376 7.47 23.17 -27.26
N ALA A 377 6.65 24.17 -27.57
CA ALA A 377 6.93 25.57 -27.21
C ALA A 377 7.09 25.73 -25.68
N CYS A 378 6.21 25.10 -24.90
CA CYS A 378 6.29 25.09 -23.44
C CYS A 378 7.60 24.45 -22.93
N LEU A 379 8.00 23.32 -23.50
CA LEU A 379 9.27 22.66 -23.17
C LEU A 379 10.49 23.52 -23.56
N GLU A 380 10.47 24.15 -24.74
CA GLU A 380 11.55 25.03 -25.23
C GLU A 380 11.72 26.25 -24.32
N GLU A 381 10.62 26.89 -23.94
CA GLU A 381 10.63 28.04 -23.03
C GLU A 381 11.18 27.66 -21.65
N ALA A 382 10.70 26.55 -21.09
CA ALA A 382 11.18 26.04 -19.80
C ALA A 382 12.68 25.72 -19.84
N SER A 383 13.16 25.10 -20.92
CA SER A 383 14.59 24.82 -21.16
C SER A 383 15.43 26.11 -21.20
N ARG A 384 15.00 27.11 -21.99
CA ARG A 384 15.69 28.41 -22.12
C ARG A 384 15.76 29.14 -20.78
N LEU A 385 14.70 29.11 -19.98
CA LEU A 385 14.65 29.80 -18.69
C LEU A 385 15.56 29.13 -17.65
N ARG A 386 15.60 27.80 -17.65
CA ARG A 386 16.50 27.02 -16.80
C ARG A 386 17.97 27.27 -17.13
N GLU A 387 18.31 27.41 -18.42
CA GLU A 387 19.66 27.82 -18.84
C GLU A 387 20.00 29.24 -18.41
N LYS A 388 19.09 30.21 -18.59
CA LYS A 388 19.31 31.60 -18.12
C LYS A 388 19.55 31.65 -16.61
N LEU A 389 18.85 30.84 -15.83
CA LEU A 389 19.06 30.73 -14.39
C LEU A 389 20.41 30.07 -14.04
N ALA A 390 20.84 29.07 -14.81
CA ALA A 390 22.15 28.42 -14.61
C ALA A 390 23.35 29.29 -15.03
N MET A 391 23.16 30.24 -15.95
CA MET A 391 24.21 31.08 -16.53
C MET A 391 24.45 32.41 -15.78
N ARG A 392 23.69 32.74 -14.73
CA ARG A 392 23.93 33.94 -13.91
C ARG A 392 25.12 33.70 -12.97
N PRO A 393 26.32 34.27 -13.24
CA PRO A 393 27.48 34.10 -12.36
C PRO A 393 27.28 34.99 -11.14
N GLY A 394 27.28 34.42 -9.94
CA GLY A 394 27.17 35.17 -8.68
C GLY A 394 25.83 35.07 -7.95
N SER A 395 24.83 34.37 -8.48
CA SER A 395 23.63 34.03 -7.72
C SER A 395 23.76 32.70 -7.00
N ASP A 396 24.68 32.60 -6.05
CA ASP A 396 24.55 31.68 -4.90
C ASP A 396 23.48 32.21 -3.93
N ALA A 397 22.32 32.59 -4.47
CA ALA A 397 21.10 32.65 -3.70
C ALA A 397 20.68 31.20 -3.46
N VAL A 398 21.32 30.56 -2.49
CA VAL A 398 20.86 29.29 -1.94
C VAL A 398 19.58 29.60 -1.16
N ILE A 399 18.46 29.72 -1.88
CA ILE A 399 17.12 29.68 -1.31
C ILE A 399 16.93 28.24 -0.85
N LEU A 400 17.24 27.97 0.42
CA LEU A 400 16.82 26.74 1.09
C LEU A 400 15.29 26.73 1.10
N SER A 401 14.71 26.04 0.10
CA SER A 401 13.27 25.78 -0.08
C SER A 401 12.38 27.00 -0.45
N PRO A 402 11.91 27.09 -1.71
CA PRO A 402 10.83 28.02 -2.11
C PRO A 402 9.52 27.80 -1.35
N ILE A 403 9.32 26.61 -0.76
CA ILE A 403 8.08 26.16 -0.12
C ILE A 403 7.83 26.91 1.20
N SER A 404 8.88 27.45 1.81
CA SER A 404 8.86 28.10 3.12
C SER A 404 8.50 29.59 3.04
N TRP A 405 8.92 30.26 1.96
CA TRP A 405 8.70 31.69 1.73
C TRP A 405 7.21 32.03 1.51
N HIS A 406 6.50 31.23 0.72
CA HIS A 406 5.08 31.47 0.42
C HIS A 406 4.14 31.23 1.61
N ARG A 407 4.62 30.59 2.69
CA ARG A 407 3.88 30.40 3.95
C ARG A 407 4.12 31.51 4.98
N ALA A 408 5.10 32.38 4.75
CA ALA A 408 5.39 33.48 5.67
C ALA A 408 4.27 34.55 5.61
N PRO A 409 3.74 35.02 6.77
CA PRO A 409 2.81 36.15 6.81
C PRO A 409 3.34 37.35 6.03
N GLU A 410 2.45 38.07 5.33
CA GLU A 410 2.82 39.20 4.45
C GLU A 410 3.70 40.27 5.12
N PRO A 411 3.47 40.68 6.40
CA PRO A 411 4.35 41.65 7.07
C PRO A 411 5.80 41.18 7.13
N ARG A 412 6.02 39.88 7.36
CA ARG A 412 7.35 39.27 7.52
C ARG A 412 8.09 39.10 6.19
N ARG A 413 7.36 38.96 5.09
CA ARG A 413 7.94 38.98 3.74
C ARG A 413 8.40 40.38 3.35
N ARG A 414 7.67 41.44 3.74
CA ARG A 414 8.07 42.84 3.50
C ARG A 414 9.33 43.21 4.27
N GLU A 415 9.45 42.77 5.52
CA GLU A 415 10.62 43.02 6.37
C GLU A 415 11.89 42.34 5.83
N ALA A 416 11.79 41.07 5.44
CA ALA A 416 12.88 40.35 4.79
C ALA A 416 13.27 40.96 3.42
N ALA A 417 12.29 41.45 2.65
CA ALA A 417 12.55 42.16 1.42
C ALA A 417 13.22 43.54 1.66
N ALA A 418 12.86 44.25 2.73
CA ALA A 418 13.51 45.48 3.14
C ALA A 418 14.97 45.23 3.56
N TRP A 419 15.24 44.15 4.27
CA TRP A 419 16.61 43.75 4.63
C TRP A 419 17.44 43.34 3.41
N ALA A 420 16.86 42.58 2.48
CA ALA A 420 17.51 42.26 1.21
C ALA A 420 17.79 43.53 0.38
N ALA A 421 16.94 44.54 0.45
CA ALA A 421 17.12 45.83 -0.23
C ALA A 421 18.29 46.66 0.33
N THR A 422 18.76 46.37 1.56
CA THR A 422 20.00 46.99 2.12
C THR A 422 21.29 46.33 1.61
N GLY A 423 21.21 45.40 0.66
CA GLY A 423 22.37 44.68 0.11
C GLY A 423 22.85 43.50 0.97
N ARG A 424 22.12 43.16 2.03
CA ARG A 424 22.45 42.07 2.96
C ARG A 424 21.94 40.72 2.45
N ARG A 425 22.72 39.66 2.67
CA ARG A 425 22.37 38.28 2.29
C ARG A 425 21.52 37.65 3.40
N VAL A 426 20.25 37.35 3.11
CA VAL A 426 19.29 36.76 4.07
C VAL A 426 19.11 35.26 3.80
N PHE A 427 19.24 34.43 4.83
CA PHE A 427 19.00 32.98 4.77
C PHE A 427 17.67 32.64 5.47
N PHE A 428 16.90 31.70 4.92
CA PHE A 428 15.69 31.16 5.55
C PHE A 428 15.85 29.65 5.77
N VAL A 429 15.58 29.14 6.97
CA VAL A 429 15.68 27.71 7.30
C VAL A 429 14.41 27.24 7.99
N GLU A 430 13.58 26.43 7.32
CA GLU A 430 12.40 25.78 7.92
C GLU A 430 12.78 24.42 8.53
N LEU A 431 12.74 24.29 9.86
CA LEU A 431 13.14 23.08 10.58
C LEU A 431 11.92 22.24 11.02
N GLY A 432 11.53 21.24 10.22
CA GLY A 432 10.40 20.36 10.53
C GLY A 432 10.73 19.12 11.40
N GLY A 433 9.90 18.86 12.42
CA GLY A 433 9.56 17.56 13.03
C GLY A 433 10.60 16.74 13.83
N GLU A 434 10.16 16.19 14.98
CA GLU A 434 10.90 15.47 16.05
C GLU A 434 12.14 14.66 15.66
N ARG A 435 12.05 13.72 14.69
CA ARG A 435 13.12 12.75 14.43
C ARG A 435 14.20 13.24 13.46
N GLY A 436 13.95 14.37 12.81
CA GLY A 436 14.90 15.01 11.90
C GLY A 436 15.76 16.08 12.54
N PHE A 437 15.41 16.57 13.74
CA PHE A 437 16.00 17.75 14.37
C PHE A 437 17.52 17.59 14.60
N LEU A 438 17.94 16.67 15.47
CA LEU A 438 19.36 16.48 15.81
C LEU A 438 20.19 16.00 14.61
N ARG A 439 19.59 15.23 13.70
CA ARG A 439 20.29 14.65 12.54
C ARG A 439 20.43 15.63 11.37
N ARG A 440 19.48 16.57 11.18
CA ARG A 440 19.55 17.63 10.17
C ARG A 440 20.32 18.83 10.69
N LEU A 441 20.16 19.20 11.96
CA LEU A 441 21.03 20.18 12.63
C LEU A 441 22.48 19.67 12.63
N GLY A 442 22.67 18.39 12.95
CA GLY A 442 23.96 17.70 12.87
C GLY A 442 24.59 17.73 11.47
N ARG A 443 23.80 17.59 10.40
CA ARG A 443 24.33 17.67 9.02
C ARG A 443 24.48 19.09 8.48
N ALA A 444 23.65 20.02 8.93
CA ALA A 444 23.72 21.42 8.54
C ALA A 444 24.90 22.14 9.23
N LEU A 445 25.26 21.71 10.44
CA LEU A 445 26.40 22.25 11.19
C LEU A 445 27.69 21.41 11.01
N PHE A 446 27.59 20.09 10.87
CA PHE A 446 28.75 19.16 10.90
C PHE A 446 28.85 18.21 9.69
N GLY A 447 28.14 18.48 8.59
CA GLY A 447 28.21 17.64 7.38
C GLY A 447 29.51 17.85 6.59
N PRO A 448 30.06 16.84 5.92
CA PRO A 448 31.31 16.99 5.14
C PRO A 448 31.20 17.94 3.93
N LYS A 449 30.00 18.43 3.60
CA LYS A 449 29.75 19.46 2.57
C LYS A 449 29.52 20.86 3.15
N THR A 450 29.53 21.05 4.47
CA THR A 450 29.37 22.37 5.12
C THR A 450 30.70 23.03 5.47
N ALA A 451 31.81 22.50 4.95
CA ALA A 451 33.14 23.14 5.03
C ALA A 451 33.16 24.56 4.40
N GLY A 452 32.15 24.94 3.61
CA GLY A 452 31.98 26.31 3.10
C GLY A 452 31.31 27.30 4.07
N ILE A 453 30.84 26.88 5.25
CA ILE A 453 30.26 27.80 6.27
C ILE A 453 31.37 28.44 7.12
N ALA A 454 32.58 27.87 7.15
CA ALA A 454 33.70 28.36 7.95
C ALA A 454 34.38 29.64 7.41
N ALA A 455 33.86 30.23 6.33
CA ALA A 455 34.34 31.49 5.78
C ALA A 455 33.15 32.32 5.28
N LEU A 456 32.25 32.71 6.19
CA LEU A 456 31.40 33.85 5.92
C LEU A 456 32.31 35.10 5.92
N PRO A 457 32.37 35.88 4.83
CA PRO A 457 33.09 37.15 4.88
C PRO A 457 32.47 38.04 5.97
N PRO A 458 33.26 38.91 6.63
CA PRO A 458 32.72 39.84 7.63
C PRO A 458 31.59 40.66 7.01
N GLY A 459 30.40 40.62 7.64
CA GLY A 459 29.19 41.33 7.19
C GLY A 459 28.04 40.47 6.60
N VAL A 460 27.97 39.16 6.91
CA VAL A 460 26.81 38.32 6.55
C VAL A 460 25.93 38.03 7.77
N ASP A 461 24.70 38.55 7.76
CA ASP A 461 23.73 38.37 8.85
C ASP A 461 22.90 37.08 8.64
N LEU A 462 23.00 36.12 9.56
CA LEU A 462 22.24 34.86 9.51
C LEU A 462 20.90 34.97 10.28
N VAL A 463 19.78 35.10 9.57
CA VAL A 463 18.44 35.08 10.20
C VAL A 463 17.89 33.65 10.25
N ALA A 464 18.02 32.94 11.38
CA ALA A 464 17.43 31.61 11.55
C ALA A 464 16.02 31.70 12.18
N SER A 465 14.97 31.28 11.46
CA SER A 465 13.60 31.29 11.98
C SER A 465 13.16 29.88 12.41
N LEU A 466 12.93 29.68 13.72
CA LEU A 466 12.51 28.38 14.29
C LEU A 466 10.98 28.25 14.30
N PHE A 467 10.42 27.45 13.39
CA PHE A 467 9.00 27.13 13.39
C PHE A 467 8.75 25.82 14.16
N LEU A 468 8.20 25.90 15.37
CA LEU A 468 7.86 24.72 16.17
C LEU A 468 6.41 24.27 15.87
N PRO A 469 6.16 23.02 15.44
CA PRO A 469 4.80 22.53 15.17
C PRO A 469 3.89 22.66 16.40
N ALA A 470 2.63 23.02 16.17
CA ALA A 470 1.66 23.32 17.24
C ALA A 470 1.23 22.11 18.10
N THR A 471 1.66 20.88 17.79
CA THR A 471 0.97 19.64 18.18
C THR A 471 1.37 19.02 19.53
N HIS A 472 2.27 19.62 20.32
CA HIS A 472 2.60 19.08 21.66
C HIS A 472 2.91 20.17 22.69
N ARG A 473 2.02 20.37 23.68
CA ARG A 473 2.12 21.39 24.74
C ARG A 473 3.35 21.18 25.64
N LEU A 474 3.61 19.94 26.06
CA LEU A 474 4.76 19.57 26.90
C LEU A 474 6.14 19.85 26.26
N TRP A 475 6.23 19.83 24.93
CA TRP A 475 7.50 20.01 24.23
C TRP A 475 7.91 21.48 24.10
N ARG A 476 6.94 22.43 24.06
CA ARG A 476 7.21 23.88 24.08
C ARG A 476 7.90 24.32 25.37
N GLU A 477 7.50 23.73 26.50
CA GLU A 477 7.92 24.16 27.84
C GLU A 477 9.29 23.59 28.24
N THR A 478 9.65 22.39 27.77
CA THR A 478 10.85 21.70 28.26
C THR A 478 12.11 22.00 27.43
N ASN A 479 11.97 22.23 26.11
CA ASN A 479 13.12 22.31 25.20
C ASN A 479 13.56 23.73 24.83
N ALA A 480 12.66 24.72 24.85
CA ALA A 480 13.03 26.12 24.56
C ALA A 480 14.04 26.66 25.61
N THR A 481 13.83 26.31 26.88
CA THR A 481 14.67 26.69 28.02
C THR A 481 16.03 25.99 28.03
N LEU A 482 16.13 24.77 27.46
CA LEU A 482 17.35 23.96 27.45
C LEU A 482 18.21 24.16 26.19
N LEU A 483 17.60 24.46 25.03
CA LEU A 483 18.31 24.57 23.75
C LEU A 483 18.76 25.98 23.41
N ALA A 484 18.03 27.02 23.82
CA ALA A 484 18.38 28.40 23.46
C ALA A 484 19.76 28.84 23.98
N PRO A 485 20.14 28.59 25.25
CA PRO A 485 21.46 28.99 25.76
C PRO A 485 22.60 28.26 25.04
N ARG A 486 22.46 26.94 24.84
CA ARG A 486 23.46 26.12 24.14
C ARG A 486 23.63 26.49 22.66
N LEU A 487 22.58 27.00 22.01
CA LEU A 487 22.66 27.47 20.64
C LEU A 487 23.39 28.81 20.57
N LEU A 488 23.17 29.70 21.54
CA LEU A 488 23.87 30.98 21.70
C LEU A 488 25.36 30.78 21.98
N ASP A 489 25.71 29.90 22.92
CA ASP A 489 27.11 29.55 23.22
C ASP A 489 27.83 29.03 21.97
N LEU A 490 27.17 28.16 21.19
CA LEU A 490 27.74 27.54 19.99
C LEU A 490 27.89 28.52 18.83
N LEU A 491 27.08 29.58 18.78
CA LEU A 491 27.19 30.66 17.81
C LEU A 491 28.28 31.67 18.20
N HIS A 492 28.41 31.95 19.50
CA HIS A 492 29.47 32.78 20.06
C HIS A 492 30.84 32.14 19.84
N ASP A 493 30.99 30.83 20.07
CA ASP A 493 32.21 30.05 19.79
C ASP A 493 32.62 30.06 18.30
N ARG A 494 31.73 30.48 17.39
CA ARG A 494 31.97 30.59 15.96
C ARG A 494 32.13 32.03 15.46
N GLY A 495 32.20 33.01 16.35
CA GLY A 495 32.43 34.42 16.01
C GLY A 495 31.26 35.10 15.30
N LEU A 496 30.04 34.57 15.45
CA LEU A 496 28.82 35.16 14.90
C LEU A 496 28.20 36.06 15.96
N ASP A 497 27.96 37.34 15.63
CA ASP A 497 27.37 38.30 16.55
C ASP A 497 25.91 37.94 16.88
N ALA A 498 25.56 37.94 18.17
CA ALA A 498 24.25 37.55 18.67
C ALA A 498 23.12 38.50 18.21
N SER A 499 23.50 39.68 17.71
CA SER A 499 22.61 40.66 17.07
C SER A 499 21.86 40.11 15.84
N CYS A 500 22.30 38.98 15.26
CA CYS A 500 21.76 38.41 14.03
C CYS A 500 20.63 37.37 14.21
N VAL A 501 20.31 36.93 15.43
CA VAL A 501 19.42 35.77 15.64
C VAL A 501 18.00 36.20 16.05
N ALA A 502 17.06 36.20 15.09
CA ALA A 502 15.64 36.39 15.39
C ALA A 502 14.95 35.06 15.76
N ILE A 503 14.84 34.76 17.07
CA ILE A 503 14.07 33.61 17.56
C ILE A 503 12.57 33.95 17.53
N LEU A 504 11.84 33.45 16.54
CA LEU A 504 10.40 33.68 16.39
C LEU A 504 9.58 32.55 17.06
N THR A 505 9.38 32.62 18.36
CA THR A 505 8.48 31.72 19.11
C THR A 505 7.05 32.29 19.20
N GLY A 506 6.02 31.44 19.06
CA GLY A 506 4.62 31.84 19.24
C GLY A 506 4.36 32.44 20.63
N HIS A 507 3.41 33.37 20.73
CA HIS A 507 3.06 34.06 21.99
C HIS A 507 2.70 33.07 23.10
N SER A 508 3.53 33.08 24.16
CA SER A 508 3.35 32.38 25.43
C SER A 508 3.93 33.32 26.51
N PRO A 509 3.36 33.37 27.72
CA PRO A 509 3.88 34.19 28.83
C PRO A 509 5.36 33.91 29.16
N HIS A 510 5.87 32.72 28.86
CA HIS A 510 7.29 32.37 29.05
C HIS A 510 8.19 32.87 27.90
N THR A 511 7.65 33.05 26.69
CA THR A 511 8.35 33.67 25.56
C THR A 511 8.74 35.12 25.88
N GLU A 512 7.87 35.84 26.59
CA GLU A 512 8.08 37.22 27.00
C GLU A 512 9.19 37.37 28.07
N ALA A 513 9.36 36.36 28.93
CA ALA A 513 10.44 36.30 29.91
C ALA A 513 11.81 36.07 29.26
N ILE A 514 11.88 35.20 28.23
CA ILE A 514 13.09 34.96 27.44
C ILE A 514 13.47 36.21 26.62
N LEU A 515 12.49 36.87 26.00
CA LEU A 515 12.71 38.12 25.26
C LEU A 515 13.15 39.28 26.18
N LYS A 516 12.70 39.30 27.45
CA LYS A 516 13.18 40.24 28.47
C LYS A 516 14.63 39.98 28.91
N GLN A 517 15.15 38.76 28.79
CA GLN A 517 16.57 38.47 29.06
C GLN A 517 17.49 38.84 27.89
N LEU A 518 16.99 38.86 26.65
CA LEU A 518 17.73 39.17 25.41
C LEU A 518 17.80 40.68 25.09
N LYS A 519 17.49 41.55 26.06
CA LYS A 519 17.05 42.93 25.84
C LYS A 519 18.09 44.06 25.57
N PRO A 520 19.42 43.88 25.41
CA PRO A 520 20.23 45.08 25.16
C PRO A 520 20.06 45.71 23.77
N THR A 521 19.52 45.01 22.76
CA THR A 521 19.77 45.44 21.36
C THR A 521 18.59 45.43 20.38
N LEU A 522 17.34 45.20 20.80
CA LEU A 522 16.21 45.11 19.87
C LEU A 522 15.05 46.05 20.24
N THR A 523 14.88 47.11 19.46
CA THR A 523 13.68 47.96 19.43
C THR A 523 12.56 47.28 18.63
N LEU A 524 11.41 47.04 19.24
CA LEU A 524 10.20 46.54 18.59
C LEU A 524 9.10 47.61 18.61
N THR A 525 8.58 47.95 17.44
CA THR A 525 7.31 48.66 17.26
C THR A 525 6.15 47.66 17.32
N SER A 526 5.26 47.80 18.29
CA SER A 526 4.07 46.93 18.42
C SER A 526 2.79 47.74 18.35
N GLU A 527 2.03 47.62 17.26
CA GLU A 527 0.60 47.93 17.23
C GLU A 527 -0.07 47.15 16.09
N GLY A 528 -1.15 46.41 16.42
CA GLY A 528 -2.09 45.85 15.45
C GLY A 528 -2.07 44.33 15.28
N ALA A 529 -2.87 43.61 16.09
CA ALA A 529 -3.68 42.44 15.71
C ALA A 529 -4.13 41.66 16.96
N VAL A 530 -5.15 42.16 17.66
CA VAL A 530 -5.95 41.37 18.61
C VAL A 530 -7.37 41.36 18.09
N GLU A 531 -7.73 40.34 17.32
CA GLU A 531 -9.09 39.87 17.12
C GLU A 531 -9.05 38.55 16.33
N ASN A 532 -9.86 37.57 16.75
CA ASN A 532 -10.06 36.22 16.16
C ASN A 532 -9.36 34.99 16.78
N SER A 533 -8.83 35.04 18.00
CA SER A 533 -8.37 33.82 18.70
C SER A 533 -9.48 33.06 19.46
N GLU A 534 -10.58 33.70 19.83
CA GLU A 534 -11.65 33.04 20.61
C GLU A 534 -12.68 32.27 19.76
N ALA A 535 -12.91 32.67 18.51
CA ALA A 535 -13.86 32.00 17.62
C ALA A 535 -13.36 30.64 17.10
N LEU A 536 -12.04 30.39 17.12
CA LEU A 536 -11.42 29.14 16.66
C LEU A 536 -11.32 28.07 17.75
N LEU A 537 -11.35 28.45 19.03
CA LEU A 537 -11.25 27.52 20.16
C LEU A 537 -12.60 26.90 20.57
N SER A 538 -13.72 27.57 20.28
CA SER A 538 -15.06 27.05 20.55
C SER A 538 -15.50 25.93 19.59
N ARG A 539 -14.83 25.78 18.43
CA ARG A 539 -15.14 24.77 17.41
C ARG A 539 -14.35 23.46 17.54
N ALA A 540 -13.30 23.43 18.36
CA ALA A 540 -12.40 22.27 18.49
C ALA A 540 -12.75 21.33 19.68
N ASN A 541 -13.67 21.73 20.57
CA ASN A 541 -13.96 21.02 21.83
C ASN A 541 -15.37 20.40 21.93
N ARG A 542 -16.03 20.07 20.81
CA ARG A 542 -17.23 19.21 20.84
C ARG A 542 -16.88 17.80 20.37
N THR A 543 -16.66 16.92 21.34
CA THR A 543 -16.78 15.46 21.17
C THR A 543 -18.25 15.11 20.93
N PRO A 544 -18.60 14.29 19.91
CA PRO A 544 -19.97 13.81 19.76
C PRO A 544 -20.21 12.67 20.76
N GLU A 545 -20.83 13.00 21.88
CA GLU A 545 -21.58 12.04 22.69
C GLU A 545 -23.03 11.98 22.17
N GLY A 546 -23.52 10.77 21.90
CA GLY A 546 -24.95 10.47 21.78
C GLY A 546 -25.62 10.74 20.42
N GLU A 547 -25.35 9.88 19.43
CA GLU A 547 -26.35 9.59 18.39
C GLU A 547 -26.53 8.08 18.26
N ALA A 548 -27.76 7.64 18.50
CA ALA A 548 -28.19 6.28 18.25
C ALA A 548 -27.94 5.92 16.77
N ALA A 549 -27.30 4.77 16.53
CA ALA A 549 -27.09 4.26 15.19
C ALA A 549 -28.44 4.10 14.46
N PRO A 550 -28.59 4.60 13.21
CA PRO A 550 -29.77 4.30 12.41
C PRO A 550 -29.80 2.81 12.10
N SER A 551 -30.94 2.20 12.34
CA SER A 551 -31.28 0.88 11.83
C SER A 551 -31.35 0.91 10.29
N ASP A 552 -30.65 -0.06 9.70
CA ASP A 552 -30.86 -0.65 8.38
C ASP A 552 -30.18 -0.01 7.14
N SER A 553 -29.23 -0.77 6.56
CA SER A 553 -29.23 -1.17 5.13
C SER A 553 -27.89 -1.80 4.69
N GLY A 554 -27.91 -3.12 4.53
CA GLY A 554 -27.37 -3.79 3.33
C GLY A 554 -25.87 -3.85 3.02
N ARG A 555 -24.94 -3.46 3.91
CA ARG A 555 -23.52 -3.81 3.73
C ARG A 555 -23.21 -5.09 4.50
N THR A 556 -23.01 -6.20 3.77
CA THR A 556 -22.51 -7.45 4.34
C THR A 556 -21.25 -7.14 5.15
N ALA A 557 -21.23 -7.50 6.44
CA ALA A 557 -20.05 -7.35 7.30
C ALA A 557 -18.87 -8.22 6.83
N LEU A 558 -19.14 -9.14 5.91
CA LEU A 558 -18.25 -10.17 5.39
C LEU A 558 -17.01 -9.62 4.63
N PRO A 559 -17.09 -8.65 3.70
CA PRO A 559 -15.93 -8.16 2.97
C PRO A 559 -14.98 -7.32 3.85
N ALA A 560 -15.52 -6.56 4.81
CA ALA A 560 -14.71 -5.82 5.78
C ALA A 560 -13.98 -6.77 6.74
N PHE A 561 -14.67 -7.82 7.23
CA PHE A 561 -14.10 -8.88 8.05
C PHE A 561 -13.02 -9.69 7.30
N LEU A 562 -13.30 -10.11 6.06
CA LEU A 562 -12.34 -10.84 5.21
C LEU A 562 -11.11 -10.00 4.83
N SER A 563 -11.27 -8.68 4.66
CA SER A 563 -10.14 -7.78 4.34
C SER A 563 -9.13 -7.65 5.50
N GLY A 564 -9.59 -7.73 6.75
CA GLY A 564 -8.73 -7.77 7.94
C GLY A 564 -8.07 -9.14 8.16
N LEU A 565 -8.78 -10.22 7.82
CA LEU A 565 -8.28 -11.60 7.86
C LEU A 565 -7.19 -11.87 6.81
N GLY A 566 -7.19 -11.17 5.67
CA GLY A 566 -6.25 -11.41 4.58
C GLY A 566 -4.78 -11.38 5.01
N TRP A 567 -4.34 -10.34 5.73
CA TRP A 567 -2.93 -10.24 6.18
C TRP A 567 -2.61 -11.10 7.40
N ILE A 568 -3.57 -11.23 8.31
CA ILE A 568 -3.38 -11.97 9.56
C ILE A 568 -3.34 -13.47 9.28
N GLY A 569 -4.24 -13.96 8.41
CA GLY A 569 -4.24 -15.32 7.89
C GLY A 569 -2.97 -15.64 7.09
N ILE A 570 -2.44 -14.69 6.30
CA ILE A 570 -1.15 -14.84 5.62
C ILE A 570 0.00 -14.95 6.63
N LEU A 571 0.10 -14.04 7.61
CA LEU A 571 1.17 -14.08 8.62
C LEU A 571 1.09 -15.36 9.46
N TYR A 572 -0.12 -15.77 9.84
CA TYR A 572 -0.38 -17.02 10.55
C TYR A 572 0.02 -18.24 9.71
N GLY A 573 -0.40 -18.28 8.44
CA GLY A 573 -0.07 -19.35 7.51
C GLY A 573 1.43 -19.44 7.26
N LEU A 574 2.10 -18.30 7.04
CA LEU A 574 3.56 -18.22 6.89
C LEU A 574 4.29 -18.68 8.16
N ALA A 575 3.81 -18.31 9.34
CA ALA A 575 4.37 -18.76 10.61
C ALA A 575 4.26 -20.28 10.77
N LYS A 576 3.07 -20.86 10.55
CA LYS A 576 2.88 -22.31 10.63
C LYS A 576 3.70 -23.05 9.58
N ALA A 577 3.73 -22.57 8.34
CA ALA A 577 4.57 -23.12 7.27
C ALA A 577 6.05 -23.10 7.67
N SER A 578 6.55 -21.99 8.22
CA SER A 578 7.93 -21.88 8.69
C SER A 578 8.24 -22.88 9.80
N THR A 579 7.33 -23.07 10.76
CA THR A 579 7.53 -24.03 11.86
C THR A 579 7.48 -25.48 11.40
N LEU A 580 6.62 -25.80 10.42
CA LEU A 580 6.54 -27.12 9.80
C LEU A 580 7.82 -27.42 9.01
N LEU A 581 8.29 -26.47 8.20
CA LEU A 581 9.56 -26.60 7.48
C LEU A 581 10.75 -26.75 8.44
N THR A 582 10.71 -26.08 9.59
CA THR A 582 11.72 -26.24 10.65
C THR A 582 11.72 -27.66 11.20
N GLN A 583 10.54 -28.24 11.46
CA GLN A 583 10.43 -29.63 11.94
C GLN A 583 10.86 -30.66 10.89
N ILE A 584 10.46 -30.47 9.62
CA ILE A 584 10.88 -31.32 8.50
C ILE A 584 12.41 -31.24 8.29
N GLY A 585 12.96 -30.02 8.28
CA GLY A 585 14.40 -29.79 8.18
C GLY A 585 15.17 -30.40 9.36
N ALA A 586 14.63 -30.27 10.58
CA ALA A 586 15.19 -30.90 11.77
C ALA A 586 15.21 -32.42 11.65
N GLY A 587 14.13 -33.06 11.17
CA GLY A 587 14.13 -34.51 11.01
C GLY A 587 15.12 -35.00 9.94
N ARG A 588 15.31 -34.26 8.84
CA ARG A 588 16.40 -34.56 7.89
C ARG A 588 17.77 -34.54 8.59
N TRP A 589 18.01 -33.51 9.38
CA TRP A 589 19.31 -33.26 10.01
C TRP A 589 19.61 -34.21 11.19
N LEU A 590 18.61 -34.50 12.03
CA LEU A 590 18.71 -35.40 13.18
C LEU A 590 18.70 -36.89 12.78
N GLY A 591 17.97 -37.23 11.72
CA GLY A 591 17.69 -38.62 11.35
C GLY A 591 16.57 -39.26 12.20
N PRO A 592 16.10 -40.46 11.81
CA PRO A 592 14.89 -41.08 12.39
C PRO A 592 14.97 -41.31 13.90
N GLU A 593 16.09 -41.76 14.43
CA GLU A 593 16.21 -42.07 15.87
C GLU A 593 16.11 -40.81 16.76
N GLU A 594 16.96 -39.81 16.54
CA GLU A 594 16.94 -38.56 17.32
C GLU A 594 15.67 -37.74 17.05
N TYR A 595 15.14 -37.76 15.82
CA TYR A 595 13.83 -37.17 15.53
C TYR A 595 12.69 -37.90 16.27
N GLY A 596 12.81 -39.22 16.44
CA GLY A 596 11.90 -40.03 17.26
C GLY A 596 11.93 -39.63 18.72
N ARG A 597 13.11 -39.44 19.32
CA ARG A 597 13.26 -38.93 20.70
C ARG A 597 12.63 -37.55 20.86
N ALA A 598 12.88 -36.62 19.93
CA ALA A 598 12.26 -35.30 19.95
C ALA A 598 10.72 -35.36 19.89
N ASN A 599 10.18 -36.28 19.09
CA ASN A 599 8.74 -36.44 18.97
C ASN A 599 8.10 -37.16 20.17
N LEU A 600 8.84 -38.01 20.89
CA LEU A 600 8.41 -38.52 22.19
C LEU A 600 8.32 -37.39 23.22
N VAL A 601 9.28 -36.46 23.21
CA VAL A 601 9.22 -35.25 24.05
C VAL A 601 7.98 -34.41 23.72
N LEU A 602 7.67 -34.21 22.43
CA LEU A 602 6.44 -33.52 22.01
C LEU A 602 5.16 -34.24 22.45
N ALA A 603 5.14 -35.57 22.40
CA ALA A 603 4.02 -36.39 22.88
C ALA A 603 3.83 -36.29 24.40
N GLY A 604 4.93 -36.36 25.17
CA GLY A 604 4.91 -36.17 26.62
C GLY A 604 4.44 -34.77 27.00
N ALA A 605 4.93 -33.75 26.30
CA ALA A 605 4.53 -32.36 26.52
C ALA A 605 3.03 -32.14 26.29
N ALA A 606 2.42 -32.84 25.33
CA ALA A 606 0.98 -32.72 25.03
C ALA A 606 0.09 -33.13 26.21
N TYR A 607 0.51 -34.11 27.03
CA TYR A 607 -0.19 -34.48 28.27
C TYR A 607 0.21 -33.57 29.44
N LEU A 608 1.52 -33.35 29.64
CA LEU A 608 2.03 -32.58 30.78
C LEU A 608 1.52 -31.13 30.79
N GLN A 609 1.25 -30.53 29.62
CA GLN A 609 0.74 -29.17 29.52
C GLN A 609 -0.72 -29.01 29.99
N ILE A 610 -1.51 -30.10 30.06
CA ILE A 610 -2.94 -30.02 30.41
C ILE A 610 -3.10 -29.41 31.81
N ALA A 611 -2.27 -29.83 32.75
CA ALA A 611 -2.33 -29.40 34.13
C ALA A 611 -1.99 -27.90 34.32
N PRO A 612 -0.86 -27.35 33.84
CA PRO A 612 -0.58 -25.92 33.95
C PRO A 612 -1.51 -25.07 33.09
N MET A 613 -1.92 -25.54 31.89
CA MET A 613 -2.72 -24.74 30.96
C MET A 613 -4.20 -24.68 31.35
N LEU A 614 -4.78 -25.78 31.86
CA LEU A 614 -6.23 -25.97 32.03
C LEU A 614 -7.03 -25.42 30.83
N GLY A 615 -8.31 -25.10 30.99
CA GLY A 615 -9.08 -24.40 29.97
C GLY A 615 -8.96 -22.86 29.99
N PHE A 616 -7.90 -22.28 30.57
CA PHE A 616 -7.70 -20.83 30.60
C PHE A 616 -7.79 -20.17 29.21
N PRO A 617 -7.17 -20.70 28.14
CA PRO A 617 -7.24 -20.11 26.80
C PRO A 617 -8.68 -19.92 26.29
N THR A 618 -9.50 -20.96 26.43
CA THR A 618 -10.90 -20.97 25.99
C THR A 618 -11.75 -20.05 26.86
N ALA A 619 -11.53 -20.06 28.17
CA ALA A 619 -12.23 -19.18 29.11
C ALA A 619 -11.95 -17.70 28.81
N MET A 620 -10.68 -17.35 28.60
CA MET A 620 -10.27 -15.99 28.28
C MET A 620 -10.80 -15.56 26.91
N GLY A 621 -10.76 -16.43 25.90
CA GLY A 621 -11.33 -16.14 24.59
C GLY A 621 -12.84 -15.84 24.65
N LYS A 622 -13.60 -16.63 25.41
CA LYS A 622 -15.07 -16.50 25.52
C LYS A 622 -15.50 -15.31 26.37
N PHE A 623 -15.07 -15.24 27.63
CA PHE A 623 -15.60 -14.26 28.59
C PHE A 623 -15.05 -12.85 28.34
N LEU A 624 -13.79 -12.72 27.89
CA LEU A 624 -13.22 -11.41 27.58
C LEU A 624 -13.86 -10.78 26.34
N ALA A 625 -14.29 -11.59 25.37
CA ALA A 625 -14.96 -11.11 24.15
C ALA A 625 -16.37 -10.56 24.40
N ALA A 626 -17.02 -11.00 25.49
CA ALA A 626 -18.35 -10.54 25.90
C ALA A 626 -18.32 -9.24 26.71
N GLU A 627 -17.21 -8.92 27.36
CA GLU A 627 -17.04 -7.70 28.16
C GLU A 627 -16.79 -6.49 27.26
N THR A 628 -17.42 -5.35 27.56
CA THR A 628 -17.34 -4.11 26.75
C THR A 628 -16.57 -3.00 27.46
N ASP A 629 -16.52 -3.01 28.79
CA ASP A 629 -15.81 -2.03 29.61
C ASP A 629 -14.30 -2.31 29.63
N GLU A 630 -13.50 -1.35 29.16
CA GLU A 630 -12.03 -1.45 29.11
C GLU A 630 -11.37 -1.63 30.49
N ARG A 631 -11.91 -1.03 31.56
CA ARG A 631 -11.38 -1.22 32.92
C ARG A 631 -11.67 -2.63 33.43
N ARG A 632 -12.86 -3.17 33.16
CA ARG A 632 -13.20 -4.56 33.49
C ARG A 632 -12.38 -5.55 32.67
N ARG A 633 -12.15 -5.29 31.37
CA ARG A 633 -11.24 -6.07 30.53
C ARG A 633 -9.83 -6.13 31.12
N ALA A 634 -9.29 -5.00 31.57
CA ALA A 634 -7.97 -4.95 32.21
C ALA A 634 -7.93 -5.78 33.51
N ARG A 635 -8.93 -5.65 34.39
CA ARG A 635 -9.03 -6.47 35.61
C ARG A 635 -9.16 -7.96 35.30
N PHE A 636 -9.92 -8.31 34.26
CA PHE A 636 -10.10 -9.69 33.83
C PHE A 636 -8.79 -10.30 33.33
N VAL A 637 -8.09 -9.61 32.42
CA VAL A 637 -6.80 -10.07 31.87
C VAL A 637 -5.78 -10.24 32.99
N SER A 638 -5.63 -9.23 33.87
CA SER A 638 -4.73 -9.32 35.02
C SER A 638 -5.07 -10.48 35.95
N THR A 639 -6.34 -10.62 36.35
CA THR A 639 -6.76 -11.68 37.27
C THR A 639 -6.53 -13.06 36.67
N ALA A 640 -6.88 -13.27 35.40
CA ALA A 640 -6.71 -14.56 34.74
C ALA A 640 -5.23 -14.94 34.56
N LEU A 641 -4.36 -14.01 34.13
CA LEU A 641 -2.93 -14.28 33.98
C LEU A 641 -2.23 -14.48 35.33
N THR A 642 -2.63 -13.73 36.36
CA THR A 642 -2.12 -13.91 37.72
C THR A 642 -2.54 -15.26 38.29
N ALA A 643 -3.80 -15.65 38.10
CA ALA A 643 -4.30 -16.95 38.52
C ALA A 643 -3.58 -18.10 37.79
N PHE A 644 -3.34 -17.97 36.49
CA PHE A 644 -2.55 -18.93 35.72
C PHE A 644 -1.10 -19.03 36.24
N ALA A 645 -0.46 -17.90 36.56
CA ALA A 645 0.90 -17.89 37.09
C ALA A 645 0.98 -18.60 38.46
N ILE A 646 0.06 -18.29 39.37
CA ILE A 646 -0.04 -18.93 40.69
C ILE A 646 -0.31 -20.44 40.52
N TRP A 647 -1.28 -20.81 39.69
CA TRP A 647 -1.63 -22.21 39.44
C TRP A 647 -0.46 -23.00 38.86
N THR A 648 0.24 -22.43 37.88
CA THR A 648 1.43 -23.05 37.28
C THR A 648 2.54 -23.22 38.32
N MET A 649 2.78 -22.21 39.16
CA MET A 649 3.78 -22.27 40.23
C MET A 649 3.45 -23.37 41.27
N LEU A 650 2.17 -23.62 41.54
CA LEU A 650 1.73 -24.69 42.44
C LEU A 650 1.77 -26.08 41.78
N CYS A 651 1.46 -26.16 40.49
CA CYS A 651 1.31 -27.42 39.78
C CYS A 651 2.65 -28.04 39.37
N LEU A 652 3.64 -27.25 38.96
CA LEU A 652 4.93 -27.77 38.48
C LEU A 652 5.69 -28.61 39.53
N PRO A 653 5.79 -28.21 40.82
CA PRO A 653 6.40 -29.04 41.84
C PRO A 653 5.67 -30.38 42.05
N VAL A 654 4.34 -30.37 41.99
CA VAL A 654 3.53 -31.59 42.13
C VAL A 654 3.79 -32.55 40.97
N ILE A 655 3.87 -32.05 39.74
CA ILE A 655 4.24 -32.86 38.56
C ILE A 655 5.67 -33.40 38.72
N GLY A 656 6.59 -32.59 39.24
CA GLY A 656 7.97 -33.00 39.50
C GLY A 656 8.06 -34.14 40.53
N VAL A 657 7.32 -34.06 41.64
CA VAL A 657 7.26 -35.13 42.65
C VAL A 657 6.58 -36.38 42.10
N ALA A 658 5.53 -36.21 41.28
CA ALA A 658 4.82 -37.31 40.64
C ALA A 658 5.53 -37.89 39.39
N HIS A 659 6.74 -37.42 39.07
CA HIS A 659 7.50 -37.80 37.87
C HIS A 659 7.54 -39.33 37.67
N ASN A 660 7.96 -40.09 38.68
CA ASN A 660 8.13 -41.55 38.56
C ASN A 660 6.81 -42.24 38.25
N ALA A 661 5.71 -41.83 38.90
CA ALA A 661 4.39 -42.40 38.69
C ALA A 661 3.84 -42.06 37.30
N LEU A 662 4.03 -40.82 36.84
CA LEU A 662 3.60 -40.36 35.51
C LEU A 662 4.41 -41.03 34.40
N ALA A 663 5.73 -41.17 34.57
CA ALA A 663 6.60 -41.84 33.62
C ALA A 663 6.23 -43.33 33.49
N HIS A 664 5.96 -44.02 34.60
CA HIS A 664 5.48 -45.40 34.59
C HIS A 664 4.11 -45.54 33.92
N ALA A 665 3.14 -44.68 34.27
CA ALA A 665 1.79 -44.74 33.72
C ALA A 665 1.75 -44.56 32.19
N LEU A 666 2.67 -43.76 31.64
CA LEU A 666 2.76 -43.47 30.21
C LEU A 666 3.79 -44.35 29.48
N ASN A 667 4.48 -45.25 30.19
CA ASN A 667 5.64 -46.00 29.71
C ASN A 667 6.65 -45.10 28.98
N PHE A 668 7.00 -44.00 29.64
CA PHE A 668 7.72 -42.88 29.08
C PHE A 668 9.16 -42.82 29.61
N PRO A 669 10.19 -42.65 28.76
CA PRO A 669 11.58 -42.64 29.22
C PRO A 669 11.88 -41.49 30.19
N ASP A 670 12.45 -41.80 31.36
CA ASP A 670 12.74 -40.81 32.41
C ASP A 670 13.65 -39.67 31.91
N SER A 671 14.62 -39.99 31.06
CA SER A 671 15.55 -39.01 30.46
C SER A 671 14.86 -37.94 29.61
N LEU A 672 13.65 -38.22 29.09
CA LEU A 672 12.88 -37.31 28.25
C LEU A 672 11.87 -36.48 29.05
N PHE A 673 11.72 -36.71 30.36
CA PHE A 673 10.65 -36.11 31.16
C PHE A 673 10.87 -34.63 31.38
N ILE A 674 12.07 -34.25 31.81
CA ILE A 674 12.43 -32.85 32.03
C ILE A 674 12.31 -32.02 30.73
N PRO A 675 12.86 -32.46 29.58
CA PRO A 675 12.61 -31.78 28.30
C PRO A 675 11.12 -31.61 27.95
N SER A 676 10.30 -32.62 28.27
CA SER A 676 8.85 -32.58 28.01
C SER A 676 8.14 -31.58 28.91
N LEU A 677 8.53 -31.51 30.19
CA LEU A 677 7.97 -30.56 31.15
C LEU A 677 8.34 -29.11 30.81
N VAL A 678 9.59 -28.87 30.38
CA VAL A 678 10.04 -27.55 29.93
C VAL A 678 9.23 -27.09 28.71
N LEU A 679 9.12 -27.95 27.70
CA LEU A 679 8.37 -27.65 26.49
C LEU A 679 6.87 -27.43 26.77
N ALA A 680 6.28 -28.29 27.62
CA ALA A 680 4.88 -28.17 28.05
C ALA A 680 4.62 -26.82 28.74
N THR A 681 5.51 -26.41 29.63
CA THR A 681 5.40 -25.15 30.36
C THR A 681 5.53 -23.95 29.42
N ALA A 682 6.51 -23.99 28.50
CA ALA A 682 6.70 -22.94 27.50
C ALA A 682 5.48 -22.81 26.58
N ASN A 683 4.91 -23.92 26.11
CA ASN A 683 3.71 -23.90 25.28
C ASN A 683 2.48 -23.41 26.05
N ALA A 684 2.28 -23.86 27.30
CA ALA A 684 1.20 -23.38 28.15
C ALA A 684 1.26 -21.86 28.36
N MET A 685 2.46 -21.35 28.67
CA MET A 685 2.71 -19.90 28.77
C MET A 685 2.34 -19.19 27.47
N TYR A 686 2.83 -19.68 26.34
CA TYR A 686 2.57 -19.10 25.02
C TYR A 686 1.07 -19.02 24.70
N VAL A 687 0.34 -20.13 24.84
CA VAL A 687 -1.07 -20.19 24.48
C VAL A 687 -1.91 -19.33 25.43
N VAL A 688 -1.70 -19.42 26.74
CA VAL A 688 -2.50 -18.66 27.73
C VAL A 688 -2.24 -17.17 27.63
N VAL A 689 -0.98 -16.75 27.51
CA VAL A 689 -0.61 -15.33 27.41
C VAL A 689 -1.09 -14.72 26.09
N ALA A 690 -1.09 -15.48 24.99
CA ALA A 690 -1.58 -14.97 23.70
C ALA A 690 -3.10 -14.94 23.57
N SER A 691 -3.83 -15.77 24.33
CA SER A 691 -5.30 -15.89 24.29
C SER A 691 -6.09 -14.59 24.53
N PRO A 692 -5.74 -13.71 25.49
CA PRO A 692 -6.43 -12.42 25.66
C PRO A 692 -6.41 -11.54 24.41
N LEU A 693 -5.41 -11.64 23.52
CA LEU A 693 -5.41 -10.88 22.26
C LEU A 693 -6.58 -11.28 21.35
N LEU A 694 -7.03 -12.53 21.40
CA LEU A 694 -8.23 -12.99 20.69
C LEU A 694 -9.49 -12.42 21.34
N GLY A 695 -9.61 -12.50 22.67
CA GLY A 695 -10.75 -11.96 23.41
C GLY A 695 -10.91 -10.45 23.26
N LEU A 696 -9.79 -9.71 23.22
CA LEU A 696 -9.75 -8.26 22.97
C LEU A 696 -9.95 -7.88 21.50
N ARG A 697 -10.19 -8.85 20.60
CA ARG A 697 -10.33 -8.65 19.15
C ARG A 697 -9.10 -7.99 18.50
N ARG A 698 -7.91 -8.18 19.08
CA ARG A 698 -6.62 -7.66 18.58
C ARG A 698 -5.95 -8.67 17.65
N PHE A 699 -6.67 -9.07 16.60
CA PHE A 699 -6.25 -10.12 15.69
C PHE A 699 -4.89 -9.84 15.02
N ALA A 700 -4.58 -8.58 14.70
CA ALA A 700 -3.30 -8.21 14.09
C ALA A 700 -2.11 -8.53 15.01
N HIS A 701 -2.23 -8.21 16.30
CA HIS A 701 -1.20 -8.54 17.29
C HIS A 701 -1.11 -10.06 17.51
N ARG A 702 -2.24 -10.78 17.50
CA ARG A 702 -2.23 -12.25 17.58
C ARG A 702 -1.50 -12.90 16.39
N GLY A 703 -1.72 -12.40 15.18
CA GLY A 703 -1.00 -12.86 13.98
C GLY A 703 0.51 -12.57 14.05
N LEU A 704 0.89 -11.41 14.59
CA LEU A 704 2.30 -11.06 14.81
C LEU A 704 2.97 -11.93 15.88
N VAL A 705 2.27 -12.32 16.95
CA VAL A 705 2.77 -13.29 17.95
C VAL A 705 3.13 -14.62 17.28
N GLU A 706 2.27 -15.11 16.37
CA GLU A 706 2.54 -16.32 15.61
C GLU A 706 3.71 -16.14 14.66
N ALA A 707 3.83 -14.98 13.99
CA ALA A 707 4.98 -14.67 13.14
C ALA A 707 6.30 -14.65 13.93
N VAL A 708 6.31 -14.10 15.15
CA VAL A 708 7.49 -14.13 16.03
C VAL A 708 7.88 -15.57 16.36
N TYR A 709 6.91 -16.41 16.75
CA TYR A 709 7.14 -17.85 16.95
C TYR A 709 7.72 -18.52 15.69
N GLY A 710 7.10 -18.25 14.53
CA GLY A 710 7.47 -18.84 13.26
C GLY A 710 8.87 -18.48 12.76
N LEU A 711 9.28 -17.22 12.95
CA LEU A 711 10.61 -16.75 12.54
C LEU A 711 11.70 -17.16 13.53
N THR A 712 11.37 -17.29 14.82
CA THR A 712 12.33 -17.64 15.86
C THR A 712 12.74 -19.11 15.75
N ALA A 713 11.79 -20.01 15.48
CA ALA A 713 12.04 -21.45 15.43
C ALA A 713 13.21 -21.88 14.50
N PRO A 714 13.29 -21.46 13.22
CA PRO A 714 14.41 -21.85 12.34
C PRO A 714 15.75 -21.25 12.79
N ILE A 715 15.76 -20.00 13.25
CA ILE A 715 16.97 -19.32 13.74
C ILE A 715 17.49 -20.03 15.00
N ALA A 716 16.59 -20.36 15.91
CA ALA A 716 16.91 -21.07 17.14
C ALA A 716 17.39 -22.50 16.86
N LEU A 717 16.83 -23.19 15.85
CA LEU A 717 17.30 -24.52 15.44
C LEU A 717 18.73 -24.46 14.90
N LEU A 718 19.04 -23.49 14.02
CA LEU A 718 20.39 -23.30 13.51
C LEU A 718 21.38 -22.99 14.63
N SER A 719 20.99 -22.08 15.55
CA SER A 719 21.83 -21.69 16.67
C SER A 719 22.07 -22.85 17.65
N ALA A 720 21.01 -23.58 18.02
CA ALA A 720 21.11 -24.74 18.87
C ALA A 720 21.92 -25.86 18.22
N GLY A 721 21.83 -26.01 16.90
CA GLY A 721 22.62 -27.02 16.18
C GLY A 721 24.10 -26.71 16.06
N LEU A 722 24.49 -25.43 16.07
CA LEU A 722 25.90 -25.05 16.19
C LEU A 722 26.49 -25.38 17.57
N ILE A 723 25.66 -25.36 18.62
CA ILE A 723 26.10 -25.55 20.01
C ILE A 723 26.03 -27.02 20.43
N LEU A 724 24.90 -27.68 20.16
CA LEU A 724 24.56 -29.02 20.66
C LEU A 724 24.78 -30.14 19.63
N GLY A 725 25.06 -29.80 18.37
CA GLY A 725 25.10 -30.76 17.27
C GLY A 725 23.72 -31.39 16.97
N PRO A 726 23.65 -32.45 16.14
CA PRO A 726 22.41 -33.11 15.73
C PRO A 726 21.81 -33.95 16.87
N ASN A 727 21.26 -33.27 17.87
CA ASN A 727 20.65 -33.86 19.06
C ASN A 727 19.17 -33.43 19.14
N HIS A 728 18.29 -34.34 19.59
CA HIS A 728 16.87 -34.03 19.81
C HIS A 728 16.63 -32.76 20.65
N LEU A 729 17.49 -32.48 21.64
CA LEU A 729 17.44 -31.28 22.47
C LEU A 729 17.57 -29.98 21.67
N ALA A 730 18.24 -29.99 20.51
CA ALA A 730 18.34 -28.81 19.65
C ALA A 730 16.97 -28.40 19.10
N LEU A 731 16.16 -29.37 18.67
CA LEU A 731 14.79 -29.12 18.20
C LEU A 731 13.88 -28.67 19.35
N ILE A 732 13.97 -29.32 20.51
CA ILE A 732 13.14 -28.95 21.68
C ILE A 732 13.48 -27.55 22.19
N SER A 733 14.77 -27.20 22.23
CA SER A 733 15.23 -25.86 22.60
C SER A 733 14.75 -24.80 21.60
N ALA A 734 14.78 -25.11 20.30
CA ALA A 734 14.32 -24.21 19.26
C ALA A 734 12.81 -23.90 19.35
N LEU A 735 11.99 -24.93 19.57
CA LEU A 735 10.54 -24.75 19.76
C LEU A 735 10.23 -24.00 21.06
N SER A 736 10.92 -24.35 22.15
CA SER A 736 10.77 -23.69 23.46
C SER A 736 11.14 -22.20 23.38
N ALA A 737 12.23 -21.86 22.70
CA ALA A 737 12.62 -20.47 22.45
C ALA A 737 11.53 -19.73 21.68
N GLY A 738 11.00 -20.32 20.61
CA GLY A 738 9.88 -19.75 19.85
C GLY A 738 8.68 -19.43 20.75
N PHE A 739 8.28 -20.34 21.63
CA PHE A 739 7.17 -20.12 22.58
C PHE A 739 7.48 -19.00 23.59
N ILE A 740 8.70 -18.95 24.12
CA ILE A 740 9.12 -17.91 25.07
C ILE A 740 9.11 -16.53 24.41
N PHE A 741 9.74 -16.37 23.24
CA PHE A 741 9.75 -15.09 22.53
C PHE A 741 8.36 -14.66 22.07
N GLY A 742 7.52 -15.60 21.63
CA GLY A 742 6.10 -15.33 21.34
C GLY A 742 5.35 -14.82 22.57
N SER A 743 5.59 -15.42 23.74
CA SER A 743 4.98 -15.01 25.02
C SER A 743 5.42 -13.60 25.44
N LEU A 744 6.71 -13.29 25.34
CA LEU A 744 7.26 -11.97 25.66
C LEU A 744 6.64 -10.89 24.76
N TYR A 745 6.53 -11.16 23.46
CA TYR A 745 5.89 -10.25 22.52
C TYR A 745 4.39 -10.08 22.82
N ALA A 746 3.69 -11.18 23.16
CA ALA A 746 2.28 -11.13 23.54
C ALA A 746 2.05 -10.27 24.80
N LEU A 747 2.89 -10.42 25.85
CA LEU A 747 2.86 -9.56 27.05
C LEU A 747 3.08 -8.09 26.68
N TRP A 748 4.06 -7.79 25.83
CA TRP A 748 4.35 -6.43 25.39
C TRP A 748 3.14 -5.79 24.67
N CYS A 749 2.45 -6.55 23.82
CA CYS A 749 1.27 -6.08 23.08
C CYS A 749 0.09 -5.71 23.99
N GLN A 750 -0.02 -6.35 25.16
CA GLN A 750 -1.13 -6.17 26.09
C GLN A 750 -0.72 -5.52 27.42
N ARG A 751 0.47 -4.92 27.50
CA ARG A 751 1.01 -4.28 28.72
C ARG A 751 0.09 -3.26 29.39
N ARG A 752 -0.83 -2.64 28.62
CA ARG A 752 -1.83 -1.69 29.15
C ARG A 752 -2.93 -2.36 29.98
N TYR A 753 -3.14 -3.66 29.82
CA TYR A 753 -4.11 -4.47 30.54
C TYR A 753 -3.50 -5.21 31.74
N LEU A 754 -2.17 -5.17 31.89
CA LEU A 754 -1.44 -5.75 33.03
C LEU A 754 -1.42 -4.75 34.19
N ILE A 755 -2.59 -4.52 34.80
CA ILE A 755 -2.73 -3.67 35.98
C ILE A 755 -2.69 -4.52 37.25
N PRO A 756 -2.09 -4.07 38.36
CA PRO A 756 -2.06 -4.85 39.60
C PRO A 756 -3.46 -4.95 40.21
N SER A 757 -4.22 -5.98 39.82
CA SER A 757 -5.59 -6.22 40.27
C SER A 757 -5.92 -7.70 40.25
N PHE A 758 -6.63 -8.15 41.29
CA PHE A 758 -7.09 -9.52 41.44
C PHE A 758 -8.53 -9.53 41.94
N GLU A 759 -9.45 -10.05 41.12
CA GLU A 759 -10.88 -10.04 41.41
C GLU A 759 -11.42 -11.47 41.59
N PRO A 760 -11.68 -11.95 42.83
CA PRO A 760 -12.05 -13.34 43.09
C PRO A 760 -13.30 -13.82 42.36
N LYS A 761 -14.23 -12.91 42.06
CA LYS A 761 -15.46 -13.21 41.28
C LYS A 761 -15.13 -13.67 39.86
N ILE A 762 -14.16 -13.02 39.21
CA ILE A 762 -13.70 -13.39 37.86
C ILE A 762 -13.08 -14.78 37.89
N LEU A 763 -12.25 -15.07 38.90
CA LEU A 763 -11.62 -16.37 39.07
C LEU A 763 -12.64 -17.51 39.23
N LYS A 764 -13.73 -17.29 39.98
CA LYS A 764 -14.78 -18.30 40.15
C LYS A 764 -15.48 -18.66 38.83
N ILE A 765 -15.66 -17.69 37.95
CA ILE A 765 -16.27 -17.88 36.61
C ILE A 765 -15.28 -18.58 35.68
N VAL A 766 -14.05 -18.06 35.60
CA VAL A 766 -12.98 -18.60 34.74
C VAL A 766 -12.60 -20.02 35.16
N GLY A 767 -12.42 -20.28 36.46
CA GLY A 767 -11.94 -21.56 36.98
C GLY A 767 -12.89 -22.73 36.71
N ARG A 768 -14.21 -22.54 36.92
CA ARG A 768 -15.21 -23.58 36.63
C ARG A 768 -15.26 -23.92 35.14
N TYR A 769 -15.23 -22.91 34.28
CA TYR A 769 -15.23 -23.13 32.84
C TYR A 769 -13.90 -23.72 32.35
N ALA A 770 -12.78 -23.26 32.90
CA ALA A 770 -11.45 -23.78 32.57
C ALA A 770 -11.32 -25.27 32.92
N ALA A 771 -11.90 -25.74 34.03
CA ALA A 771 -11.89 -27.15 34.41
C ALA A 771 -12.69 -28.04 33.44
N VAL A 772 -13.78 -27.53 32.87
CA VAL A 772 -14.52 -28.29 31.83
C VAL A 772 -13.80 -28.20 30.50
N ALA A 773 -13.29 -27.03 30.13
CA ALA A 773 -12.59 -26.80 28.88
C ALA A 773 -11.23 -27.53 28.79
N SER A 774 -10.66 -28.00 29.90
CA SER A 774 -9.48 -28.89 29.86
C SER A 774 -9.78 -30.26 29.25
N LEU A 775 -11.05 -30.70 29.19
CA LEU A 775 -11.42 -31.91 28.46
C LEU A 775 -11.10 -31.79 26.96
N ASN A 776 -11.20 -30.59 26.39
CA ASN A 776 -10.80 -30.34 25.01
C ASN A 776 -9.28 -30.51 24.82
N LEU A 777 -8.47 -30.12 25.81
CA LEU A 777 -7.03 -30.33 25.75
C LEU A 777 -6.65 -31.81 25.88
N LEU A 778 -7.36 -32.55 26.73
CA LEU A 778 -7.21 -33.99 26.82
C LEU A 778 -7.55 -34.66 25.48
N ALA A 779 -8.65 -34.27 24.84
CA ALA A 779 -9.02 -34.77 23.52
C ALA A 779 -7.91 -34.52 22.47
N ILE A 780 -7.33 -33.31 22.45
CA ILE A 780 -6.21 -33.00 21.56
C ILE A 780 -4.98 -33.86 21.89
N ALA A 781 -4.65 -34.04 23.17
CA ALA A 781 -3.52 -34.88 23.58
C ALA A 781 -3.71 -36.34 23.15
N CYS A 782 -4.93 -36.88 23.24
CA CYS A 782 -5.28 -38.22 22.77
C CYS A 782 -5.12 -38.40 21.25
N VAL A 783 -5.17 -37.32 20.46
CA VAL A 783 -4.88 -37.36 19.02
C VAL A 783 -3.37 -37.31 18.76
N LEU A 784 -2.63 -36.50 19.54
CA LEU A 784 -1.22 -36.21 19.26
C LEU A 784 -0.26 -37.28 19.83
N ALA A 785 -0.55 -37.89 20.98
CA ALA A 785 0.45 -38.61 21.75
C ALA A 785 0.38 -40.15 21.72
N PRO A 786 -0.79 -40.82 21.82
CA PRO A 786 -0.87 -42.27 22.03
C PRO A 786 -0.10 -43.12 21.01
N ALA A 787 -0.23 -42.81 19.72
CA ALA A 787 0.42 -43.58 18.66
C ALA A 787 1.95 -43.61 18.82
N ARG A 788 2.56 -42.50 19.26
CA ARG A 788 4.02 -42.41 19.47
C ARG A 788 4.47 -43.25 20.66
N PHE A 789 3.69 -43.29 21.74
CA PHE A 789 3.99 -44.14 22.89
C PHE A 789 3.82 -45.64 22.56
N ILE A 790 2.73 -46.02 21.89
CA ILE A 790 2.50 -47.41 21.48
C ILE A 790 3.63 -47.90 20.55
N LEU A 791 4.08 -47.06 19.62
CA LEU A 791 5.19 -47.40 18.73
C LEU A 791 6.52 -47.51 19.48
N HIS A 792 6.80 -46.60 20.42
CA HIS A 792 8.00 -46.67 21.24
C HIS A 792 8.09 -48.01 21.98
N THR A 793 6.99 -48.44 22.60
CA THR A 793 6.96 -49.67 23.40
C THR A 793 7.02 -50.94 22.56
N SER A 794 6.47 -50.91 21.34
CA SER A 794 6.35 -52.10 20.50
C SER A 794 7.49 -52.26 19.48
N ARG A 795 8.06 -51.16 18.98
CA ARG A 795 9.02 -51.17 17.87
C ARG A 795 10.22 -50.23 18.05
N GLY A 796 10.33 -49.54 19.19
CA GLY A 796 11.46 -48.68 19.51
C GLY A 796 11.35 -47.27 18.93
N VAL A 797 12.36 -46.44 19.24
CA VAL A 797 12.37 -44.99 19.00
C VAL A 797 12.46 -44.63 17.51
N GLU A 798 13.17 -45.42 16.72
CA GLU A 798 13.37 -45.14 15.29
C GLU A 798 12.04 -45.14 14.50
N GLU A 799 11.18 -46.13 14.77
CA GLU A 799 9.83 -46.22 14.20
C GLU A 799 8.93 -45.04 14.62
N VAL A 800 9.12 -44.51 15.83
CA VAL A 800 8.46 -43.26 16.25
C VAL A 800 8.90 -42.09 15.38
N GLY A 801 10.18 -42.03 15.01
CA GLY A 801 10.72 -41.03 14.10
C GLY A 801 10.14 -41.12 12.69
N LEU A 802 10.03 -42.34 12.16
CA LEU A 802 9.39 -42.59 10.86
C LEU A 802 7.93 -42.19 10.88
N PHE A 803 7.15 -42.67 11.86
CA PHE A 803 5.75 -42.29 12.04
C PHE A 803 5.59 -40.77 12.16
N SER A 804 6.45 -40.13 12.94
CA SER A 804 6.37 -38.69 13.17
C SER A 804 6.68 -37.88 11.92
N ALA A 805 7.52 -38.36 11.01
CA ALA A 805 7.76 -37.69 9.73
C ALA A 805 6.48 -37.67 8.86
N TYR A 806 5.81 -38.82 8.74
CA TYR A 806 4.53 -38.93 8.02
C TYR A 806 3.44 -38.08 8.69
N PHE A 807 3.34 -38.13 10.02
CA PHE A 807 2.39 -37.34 10.80
C PHE A 807 2.59 -35.82 10.63
N THR A 808 3.85 -35.36 10.70
CA THR A 808 4.22 -33.95 10.55
C THR A 808 3.89 -33.43 9.15
N ALA A 809 4.12 -34.25 8.13
CA ALA A 809 3.88 -33.88 6.73
C ALA A 809 2.39 -33.90 6.34
N THR A 810 1.51 -34.53 7.12
CA THR A 810 0.09 -34.69 6.78
C THR A 810 -0.85 -34.17 7.87
N ILE A 811 -1.06 -34.93 8.94
CA ILE A 811 -2.04 -34.63 10.00
C ILE A 811 -1.76 -33.29 10.65
N GLN A 812 -0.50 -32.94 10.89
CA GLN A 812 -0.15 -31.65 11.47
C GLN A 812 -0.42 -30.47 10.52
N VAL A 813 -0.24 -30.67 9.21
CA VAL A 813 -0.62 -29.71 8.16
C VAL A 813 -2.15 -29.56 8.13
N ALA A 814 -2.89 -30.67 8.19
CA ALA A 814 -4.35 -30.66 8.26
C ALA A 814 -4.87 -29.90 9.50
N LEU A 815 -4.28 -30.12 10.67
CA LEU A 815 -4.64 -29.39 11.89
C LEU A 815 -4.33 -27.89 11.78
N ALA A 816 -3.23 -27.50 11.13
CA ALA A 816 -2.91 -26.09 10.88
C ALA A 816 -3.91 -25.43 9.92
N LEU A 817 -4.28 -26.12 8.84
CA LEU A 817 -5.30 -25.67 7.89
C LEU A 817 -6.69 -25.59 8.54
N LEU A 818 -7.05 -26.59 9.35
CA LEU A 818 -8.29 -26.62 10.09
C LEU A 818 -8.42 -25.42 11.02
N TYR A 819 -7.36 -25.10 11.78
CA TYR A 819 -7.37 -23.93 12.66
C TYR A 819 -7.58 -22.62 11.86
N MET A 820 -6.94 -22.50 10.69
CA MET A 820 -7.14 -21.36 9.80
C MET A 820 -8.59 -21.29 9.30
N LEU A 821 -9.17 -22.41 8.87
CA LEU A 821 -10.55 -22.50 8.43
C LEU A 821 -11.53 -22.15 9.56
N GLN A 822 -11.34 -22.69 10.76
CA GLN A 822 -12.18 -22.41 11.93
C GLN A 822 -12.19 -20.92 12.28
N SER A 823 -11.07 -20.22 12.12
CA SER A 823 -11.00 -18.77 12.36
C SER A 823 -11.90 -17.94 11.44
N VAL A 824 -12.32 -18.51 10.30
CA VAL A 824 -13.21 -17.88 9.31
C VAL A 824 -14.62 -18.45 9.39
N ILE A 825 -14.75 -19.78 9.46
CA ILE A 825 -16.01 -20.51 9.44
C ILE A 825 -16.83 -20.25 10.69
N VAL A 826 -16.22 -20.33 11.89
CA VAL A 826 -16.97 -20.20 13.14
C VAL A 826 -17.66 -18.83 13.24
N PRO A 827 -16.99 -17.69 12.94
CA PRO A 827 -17.68 -16.39 12.88
C PRO A 827 -18.75 -16.29 11.78
N MET A 828 -18.56 -16.93 10.62
CA MET A 828 -19.55 -16.92 9.52
C MET A 828 -20.79 -17.77 9.82
N ALA A 829 -20.62 -18.86 10.56
CA ALA A 829 -21.70 -19.76 10.98
C ALA A 829 -22.43 -19.29 12.25
N SER A 830 -22.05 -18.14 12.83
CA SER A 830 -22.58 -17.62 14.09
C SER A 830 -23.98 -16.97 13.98
N ASP A 831 -24.50 -16.72 12.76
CA ASP A 831 -25.87 -16.27 12.53
C ASP A 831 -26.66 -17.24 11.64
N ALA A 832 -27.98 -17.29 11.81
CA ALA A 832 -28.85 -18.29 11.16
C ALA A 832 -28.88 -18.20 9.62
N ARG A 833 -28.52 -17.05 9.04
CA ARG A 833 -28.49 -16.83 7.58
C ARG A 833 -27.15 -17.31 7.01
N GLY A 834 -26.05 -16.96 7.68
CA GLY A 834 -24.69 -17.39 7.40
C GLY A 834 -24.51 -18.90 7.56
N GLN A 835 -25.19 -19.54 8.52
CA GLN A 835 -25.16 -21.00 8.66
C GLN A 835 -25.73 -21.72 7.43
N ARG A 836 -26.88 -21.26 6.88
CA ARG A 836 -27.48 -21.84 5.67
C ARG A 836 -26.62 -21.63 4.42
N GLU A 837 -26.07 -20.42 4.25
CA GLU A 837 -25.18 -20.11 3.11
C GLU A 837 -23.88 -20.92 3.17
N THR A 838 -23.27 -21.03 4.35
CA THR A 838 -22.04 -21.78 4.56
C THR A 838 -22.27 -23.29 4.37
N TRP A 839 -23.39 -23.83 4.87
CA TRP A 839 -23.76 -25.22 4.66
C TRP A 839 -23.96 -25.56 3.17
N ASN A 840 -24.65 -24.69 2.42
CA ASN A 840 -24.85 -24.87 0.99
C ASN A 840 -23.54 -24.81 0.21
N LEU A 841 -22.60 -23.94 0.60
CA LEU A 841 -21.26 -23.87 0.01
C LEU A 841 -20.47 -25.15 0.26
N VAL A 842 -20.44 -25.63 1.51
CA VAL A 842 -19.73 -26.85 1.90
C VAL A 842 -20.31 -28.06 1.19
N ARG A 843 -21.64 -28.20 1.16
CA ARG A 843 -22.33 -29.30 0.45
C ARG A 843 -22.04 -29.30 -1.05
N ARG A 844 -22.03 -28.12 -1.70
CA ARG A 844 -21.79 -28.01 -3.15
C ARG A 844 -20.38 -28.41 -3.55
N TRP A 845 -19.40 -28.13 -2.68
CA TRP A 845 -17.98 -28.35 -2.97
C TRP A 845 -17.35 -29.53 -2.23
N ALA A 846 -18.09 -30.23 -1.35
CA ALA A 846 -17.55 -31.29 -0.51
C ALA A 846 -16.82 -32.38 -1.29
N ALA A 847 -17.44 -33.00 -2.29
CA ALA A 847 -16.81 -34.07 -3.08
C ALA A 847 -15.53 -33.62 -3.83
N PRO A 848 -15.54 -32.53 -4.63
CA PRO A 848 -14.32 -32.06 -5.30
C PRO A 848 -13.27 -31.53 -4.31
N ALA A 849 -13.67 -30.95 -3.18
CA ALA A 849 -12.74 -30.49 -2.15
C ALA A 849 -12.05 -31.65 -1.43
N LEU A 850 -12.77 -32.74 -1.13
CA LEU A 850 -12.19 -33.94 -0.52
C LEU A 850 -11.19 -34.62 -1.46
N ALA A 851 -11.54 -34.76 -2.75
CA ALA A 851 -10.64 -35.31 -3.75
C ALA A 851 -9.39 -34.42 -3.95
N GLY A 852 -9.58 -33.11 -4.06
CA GLY A 852 -8.49 -32.15 -4.15
C GLY A 852 -7.60 -32.13 -2.90
N ALA A 853 -8.19 -32.23 -1.71
CA ALA A 853 -7.46 -32.30 -0.44
C ALA A 853 -6.63 -33.58 -0.35
N TRP A 854 -7.15 -34.71 -0.82
CA TRP A 854 -6.41 -35.98 -0.83
C TRP A 854 -5.16 -35.89 -1.73
N ILE A 855 -5.31 -35.36 -2.94
CA ILE A 855 -4.18 -35.12 -3.87
C ILE A 855 -3.18 -34.15 -3.24
N PHE A 856 -3.65 -33.09 -2.59
CA PHE A 856 -2.81 -32.12 -1.90
C PHE A 856 -1.98 -32.76 -0.78
N PHE A 857 -2.60 -33.55 0.11
CA PHE A 857 -1.87 -34.21 1.20
C PHE A 857 -0.93 -35.29 0.70
N LEU A 858 -1.31 -36.05 -0.34
CA LEU A 858 -0.43 -37.05 -0.95
C LEU A 858 0.80 -36.39 -1.59
N SER A 859 0.60 -35.37 -2.43
CA SER A 859 1.70 -34.65 -3.07
C SER A 859 2.60 -33.93 -2.06
N GLY A 860 2.00 -33.31 -1.03
CA GLY A 860 2.73 -32.69 0.07
C GLY A 860 3.57 -33.69 0.87
N LEU A 861 3.03 -34.87 1.16
CA LEU A 861 3.75 -35.95 1.84
C LEU A 861 4.92 -36.47 1.00
N LEU A 862 4.74 -36.67 -0.30
CA LEU A 862 5.82 -37.07 -1.21
C LEU A 862 6.95 -36.02 -1.24
N ALA A 863 6.59 -34.74 -1.34
CA ALA A 863 7.55 -33.65 -1.30
C ALA A 863 8.30 -33.58 0.05
N ALA A 864 7.58 -33.74 1.16
CA ALA A 864 8.18 -33.74 2.49
C ALA A 864 9.16 -34.92 2.68
N LEU A 865 8.79 -36.14 2.26
CA LEU A 865 9.68 -37.31 2.31
C LEU A 865 10.93 -37.12 1.45
N ALA A 866 10.83 -36.47 0.29
CA ALA A 866 11.99 -36.10 -0.51
C ALA A 866 12.95 -35.17 0.26
N VAL A 867 12.41 -34.25 1.06
CA VAL A 867 13.21 -33.37 1.95
C VAL A 867 13.81 -34.15 3.12
N PHE A 868 13.05 -35.03 3.79
CA PHE A 868 13.58 -35.90 4.85
C PHE A 868 14.73 -36.79 4.36
N GLY A 869 14.67 -37.26 3.11
CA GLY A 869 15.76 -37.98 2.44
C GLY A 869 15.73 -39.50 2.64
N ARG A 870 16.78 -40.19 2.15
CA ARG A 870 16.81 -41.66 2.00
C ARG A 870 16.69 -42.46 3.31
N ARG A 871 16.89 -41.83 4.47
CA ARG A 871 16.71 -42.47 5.80
C ARG A 871 15.24 -42.68 6.16
N TYR A 872 14.31 -42.08 5.42
CA TYR A 872 12.87 -42.22 5.63
C TYR A 872 12.27 -42.98 4.44
N PRO A 873 12.05 -44.31 4.56
CA PRO A 873 11.59 -45.12 3.45
C PRO A 873 10.16 -44.74 3.04
N MET A 874 9.91 -44.81 1.74
CA MET A 874 8.60 -44.56 1.15
C MET A 874 7.76 -45.83 1.21
N ARG A 875 6.67 -45.78 1.98
CA ARG A 875 5.78 -46.91 2.26
C ARG A 875 4.39 -46.62 1.70
N TRP A 876 3.97 -47.36 0.67
CA TRP A 876 2.72 -47.10 -0.05
C TRP A 876 1.47 -47.20 0.83
N ASP A 877 1.45 -48.18 1.74
CA ASP A 877 0.43 -48.35 2.78
C ASP A 877 0.31 -47.09 3.66
N TRP A 878 1.44 -46.53 4.07
CA TRP A 878 1.47 -45.34 4.94
C TRP A 878 1.11 -44.06 4.19
N LEU A 879 1.55 -43.91 2.94
CA LEU A 879 1.17 -42.75 2.11
C LEU A 879 -0.34 -42.62 1.99
N ILE A 880 -1.03 -43.74 1.69
CA ILE A 880 -2.48 -43.78 1.56
C ILE A 880 -3.14 -43.53 2.92
N ALA A 881 -2.70 -44.22 3.98
CA ALA A 881 -3.30 -44.11 5.30
C ALA A 881 -3.20 -42.69 5.87
N PHE A 882 -2.02 -42.06 5.82
CA PHE A 882 -1.81 -40.72 6.36
C PHE A 882 -2.49 -39.63 5.54
N SER A 883 -2.45 -39.71 4.21
CA SER A 883 -3.14 -38.75 3.34
C SER A 883 -4.65 -38.82 3.55
N THR A 884 -5.21 -40.04 3.66
CA THR A 884 -6.64 -40.24 3.94
C THR A 884 -7.00 -39.74 5.33
N SER A 885 -6.19 -40.05 6.35
CA SER A 885 -6.42 -39.57 7.71
C SER A 885 -6.40 -38.04 7.81
N ALA A 886 -5.48 -37.37 7.11
CA ALA A 886 -5.41 -35.90 7.07
C ALA A 886 -6.66 -35.28 6.45
N VAL A 887 -7.19 -35.87 5.37
CA VAL A 887 -8.48 -35.45 4.78
C VAL A 887 -9.63 -35.63 5.77
N LEU A 888 -9.69 -36.77 6.46
CA LEU A 888 -10.74 -37.05 7.46
C LEU A 888 -10.67 -36.09 8.63
N VAL A 889 -9.47 -35.77 9.14
CA VAL A 889 -9.28 -34.77 10.20
C VAL A 889 -9.77 -33.40 9.76
N LEU A 890 -9.39 -32.97 8.55
CA LEU A 890 -9.81 -31.68 8.00
C LEU A 890 -11.33 -31.62 7.80
N ALA A 891 -11.92 -32.69 7.26
CA ALA A 891 -13.36 -32.79 7.03
C ALA A 891 -14.15 -32.80 8.35
N HIS A 892 -13.75 -33.64 9.30
CA HIS A 892 -14.38 -33.72 10.62
C HIS A 892 -14.33 -32.36 11.33
N GLY A 893 -13.17 -31.73 11.39
CA GLY A 893 -13.03 -30.44 12.05
C GLY A 893 -13.80 -29.31 11.37
N THR A 894 -13.93 -29.35 10.04
CA THR A 894 -14.74 -28.40 9.28
C THR A 894 -16.22 -28.60 9.58
N LEU A 895 -16.69 -29.84 9.60
CA LEU A 895 -18.08 -30.18 9.93
C LEU A 895 -18.42 -29.86 11.39
N SER A 896 -17.51 -30.09 12.33
CA SER A 896 -17.70 -29.75 13.75
C SER A 896 -17.74 -28.24 14.00
N ALA A 897 -17.22 -27.43 13.08
CA ALA A 897 -17.22 -25.97 13.19
C ALA A 897 -18.48 -25.31 12.61
N LEU A 898 -19.27 -26.07 11.83
CA LEU A 898 -20.57 -25.68 11.26
C LEU A 898 -21.71 -26.09 12.19
#